data_AF-A0A9P5WR16-F1
#
_entry.id   AF-A0A9P5WR16-F1
#
_cell.length_a   1.000
_cell.length_b   1.000
_cell.length_c   1.000
_cell.angle_alpha   90.00
_cell.angle_beta   90.00
_cell.angle_gamma   90.00
#
_symmetry.space_group_name_H-M   'P 1'
#
loop_
_entity.id
_entity.type
_entity.pdbx_description
1 polymer ?
#
loop_
_entity_poly.entity_id
_entity_poly.type
_entity_poly.pdbx_seq_one_letter_code
_entity_poly.pdbx_strand_id
1 'polypeptide(L)'
;MAARKRKHHNKHHNNNNNNSSNNSNNSNNNSNGNINNIANNGDANGQDSNHHHSHTRSPQEIQEALTKLSNTLPRGAKIEVRRPSLSRNPSVADYLHKALFVTEAEAKERQRVAPSTRRRVILLLGIIIGMGLATLLMRQTADAPYIEVFSQYFQDFDLASMVPTGMIPEEFLGNVSALFRPEILTEEQFYPGEELREHYGYKPKHPVTMIPGIVSTGLESWSTTHNCSQKYFRKRMWGTTTMFKAVLLDKECWIANMRLNSSTGLDPEGIRLRAAQGLEAADYLVPGYWVWAPIIKNLAAIGYDNNNMHLASYDWRLSFSNLEVRDSYFSRLKSKLELDLKVSGEKSVMVAHSMGSTVLFYFFKWVESPEGGNGGPNWVKDHVHSFVNIAGPLLGVPKTLAAVLSGEVRDTAQLGTVSAYALEKFFSRRERADLFRSWGGLSSMIPKGGDRVWGSVNVAPDDRARDEEEDLMNENTTNNQETPEATMKRKWKQSFGAMLAFTENSNMNHHSMDDSMVLLSKMAGDDYNAMLARTYTVGASVTQDEMNKSNKRSTSWANPLEATLPNAPGMKVYCLYGVGKSTERSYSYSRISDLEPPILDQRPGNVSDETSKIPNVCIDTTVHDDRLGISYGIHQGDGDGTVPLLSTGYMCVEGWKKKLYNPAGVNVITREYIHQGSASPVDIRGGKRTADHVDILGNFQVTKDLLAIVAGRDGDGLEEQISSKIREYSAKVDL
;
A
#
# COMPACT_ATOMS: atom_id res chain seq x y z
N MET A 1 57.10 20.83 30.57
CA MET A 1 57.60 20.92 31.96
C MET A 1 56.45 21.44 32.82
N ALA A 2 55.81 20.58 33.63
CA ALA A 2 56.03 20.47 35.09
C ALA A 2 55.57 21.75 35.83
N ALA A 3 54.81 21.76 36.94
CA ALA A 3 54.32 20.75 37.85
C ALA A 3 53.45 21.44 38.93
N ARG A 4 52.36 20.78 39.34
CA ARG A 4 51.93 20.52 40.74
C ARG A 4 51.80 21.65 41.79
N LYS A 5 50.56 21.71 42.33
CA LYS A 5 50.15 21.50 43.76
C LYS A 5 50.72 22.42 44.87
N ARG A 6 49.81 23.06 45.64
CA ARG A 6 49.48 22.89 47.09
C ARG A 6 48.96 24.23 47.69
N LYS A 7 47.72 24.26 48.22
CA LYS A 7 47.27 24.09 49.63
C LYS A 7 47.13 25.42 50.42
N HIS A 8 45.97 25.49 51.11
CA HIS A 8 45.72 25.91 52.49
C HIS A 8 45.02 27.26 52.80
N HIS A 9 43.99 27.11 53.65
CA HIS A 9 43.59 27.88 54.85
C HIS A 9 42.22 28.60 54.89
N ASN A 10 41.30 27.93 55.61
CA ASN A 10 40.31 28.39 56.59
C ASN A 10 40.28 29.89 56.99
N LYS A 11 39.07 30.47 57.13
CA LYS A 11 38.38 30.67 58.44
C LYS A 11 37.05 31.46 58.32
N HIS A 12 36.04 30.93 59.02
CA HIS A 12 34.95 31.57 59.83
C HIS A 12 34.15 32.79 59.34
N HIS A 13 32.81 32.68 59.34
CA HIS A 13 31.98 33.23 60.43
C HIS A 13 30.54 32.67 60.48
N ASN A 14 30.06 32.53 61.72
CA ASN A 14 28.73 32.10 62.20
C ASN A 14 27.60 33.09 61.87
N ASN A 15 26.35 32.63 61.76
CA ASN A 15 25.35 32.83 62.82
C ASN A 15 24.01 32.06 62.64
N ASN A 16 23.73 31.28 63.68
CA ASN A 16 22.47 30.81 64.29
C ASN A 16 21.10 31.34 63.78
N ASN A 17 20.12 30.43 63.68
CA ASN A 17 19.10 30.25 64.72
C ASN A 17 18.25 28.97 64.53
N ASN A 18 18.25 28.12 65.57
CA ASN A 18 17.14 27.48 66.30
C ASN A 18 15.80 27.20 65.55
N ASN A 19 15.09 26.09 65.76
CA ASN A 19 15.10 25.12 66.84
C ASN A 19 14.26 23.87 66.49
N SER A 20 14.64 22.74 67.10
CA SER A 20 13.80 21.65 67.68
C SER A 20 12.77 20.95 66.78
N SER A 21 12.60 19.63 66.71
CA SER A 21 12.97 18.45 67.52
C SER A 21 11.97 17.36 67.03
N ASN A 22 12.10 16.05 67.12
CA ASN A 22 13.04 15.15 67.75
C ASN A 22 12.70 13.74 67.24
N ASN A 23 13.73 12.88 67.19
CA ASN A 23 13.71 11.45 67.53
C ASN A 23 12.78 10.48 66.76
N SER A 24 13.21 9.28 66.39
CA SER A 24 14.36 8.50 66.86
C SER A 24 14.56 7.26 66.01
N ASN A 25 15.86 6.97 65.82
CA ASN A 25 16.54 5.68 65.78
C ASN A 25 16.17 4.65 64.70
N ASN A 26 17.10 4.33 63.78
CA ASN A 26 18.29 3.46 63.98
C ASN A 26 17.90 2.07 64.49
N SER A 27 18.37 0.96 63.93
CA SER A 27 19.50 0.74 63.02
C SER A 27 19.57 -0.75 62.64
N ASN A 28 20.22 -1.04 61.51
CA ASN A 28 21.14 -2.17 61.26
C ASN A 28 20.61 -3.62 61.40
N ASN A 29 21.08 -4.63 60.68
CA ASN A 29 21.98 -4.78 59.53
C ASN A 29 21.87 -6.26 59.11
N ASN A 30 22.19 -6.51 57.84
CA ASN A 30 22.88 -7.70 57.32
C ASN A 30 22.28 -9.12 57.43
N SER A 31 22.15 -9.70 56.23
CA SER A 31 22.95 -10.82 55.70
C SER A 31 22.24 -12.14 55.38
N ASN A 32 22.41 -12.52 54.10
CA ASN A 32 22.62 -13.83 53.49
C ASN A 32 22.11 -15.10 54.19
N GLY A 33 21.45 -15.95 53.39
CA GLY A 33 21.65 -17.40 53.49
C GLY A 33 20.41 -18.25 53.21
N ASN A 34 20.24 -18.64 51.95
CA ASN A 34 20.05 -20.02 51.46
C ASN A 34 19.21 -21.07 52.25
N ILE A 35 18.40 -21.79 51.46
CA ILE A 35 18.14 -23.26 51.48
C ILE A 35 16.92 -23.79 52.26
N ASN A 36 15.96 -24.25 51.44
CA ASN A 36 15.18 -25.49 51.44
C ASN A 36 14.23 -25.93 52.59
N ASN A 37 13.14 -26.55 52.08
CA ASN A 37 12.43 -27.74 52.57
C ASN A 37 11.28 -27.52 53.59
N ILE A 38 10.02 -27.81 53.25
CA ILE A 38 9.29 -29.11 53.11
C ILE A 38 8.29 -29.25 54.28
N ALA A 39 7.15 -29.90 53.99
CA ALA A 39 6.16 -30.53 54.88
C ALA A 39 4.95 -29.65 55.27
N ASN A 40 3.74 -30.01 54.81
CA ASN A 40 2.74 -30.88 55.47
C ASN A 40 2.02 -30.17 56.63
N ASN A 41 0.76 -30.36 56.97
CA ASN A 41 -0.37 -31.19 56.55
C ASN A 41 -1.59 -30.66 57.34
N GLY A 42 -2.80 -31.04 56.95
CA GLY A 42 -4.01 -31.02 57.80
C GLY A 42 -5.15 -30.23 57.16
N ASP A 43 -6.08 -30.89 56.45
CA ASP A 43 -7.32 -31.52 56.98
C ASP A 43 -8.42 -30.48 57.25
N ALA A 44 -9.71 -30.62 56.92
CA ALA A 44 -10.52 -31.53 56.11
C ALA A 44 -11.95 -30.92 56.07
N ASN A 45 -12.75 -31.29 55.05
CA ASN A 45 -14.23 -31.19 54.91
C ASN A 45 -14.85 -29.79 54.71
N GLY A 46 -15.75 -29.53 53.75
CA GLY A 46 -16.37 -30.35 52.71
C GLY A 46 -17.44 -29.55 51.93
N GLN A 47 -17.93 -30.18 50.85
CA GLN A 47 -19.16 -29.96 50.07
C GLN A 47 -19.18 -28.96 48.88
N ASP A 48 -19.09 -29.60 47.70
CA ASP A 48 -19.91 -29.48 46.48
C ASP A 48 -20.05 -28.15 45.72
N SER A 49 -19.39 -28.07 44.55
CA SER A 49 -20.07 -27.98 43.25
C SER A 49 -19.11 -28.04 42.04
N ASN A 50 -19.32 -29.06 41.20
CA ASN A 50 -19.13 -29.14 39.74
C ASN A 50 -17.95 -28.42 39.06
N HIS A 51 -16.85 -29.15 38.90
CA HIS A 51 -16.05 -29.15 37.66
C HIS A 51 -15.55 -30.58 37.38
N HIS A 52 -15.89 -31.14 36.22
CA HIS A 52 -15.24 -32.35 35.71
C HIS A 52 -14.67 -32.13 34.31
N HIS A 53 -13.36 -31.99 34.30
CA HIS A 53 -12.48 -32.34 33.21
C HIS A 53 -12.53 -33.84 32.90
N SER A 54 -12.17 -34.12 31.66
CA SER A 54 -11.93 -35.40 31.00
C SER A 54 -11.09 -36.42 31.79
N HIS A 55 -11.56 -37.68 31.82
CA HIS A 55 -10.68 -38.85 31.73
C HIS A 55 -11.23 -39.84 30.70
N THR A 56 -10.37 -40.16 29.72
CA THR A 56 -10.56 -41.16 28.68
C THR A 56 -10.41 -42.58 29.25
N ARG A 57 -11.42 -43.44 29.05
CA ARG A 57 -11.35 -44.88 29.31
C ARG A 57 -10.45 -45.61 28.32
N SER A 58 -9.86 -46.71 28.75
CA SER A 58 -8.93 -47.49 27.93
C SER A 58 -9.66 -48.38 26.90
N PRO A 59 -9.02 -48.75 25.78
CA PRO A 59 -9.63 -49.55 24.71
C PRO A 59 -10.16 -50.93 25.12
N GLN A 60 -9.70 -51.50 26.23
CA GLN A 60 -10.14 -52.82 26.69
C GLN A 60 -11.56 -52.80 27.31
N GLU A 61 -11.96 -51.69 27.93
CA GLU A 61 -13.30 -51.55 28.55
C GLU A 61 -14.41 -51.39 27.50
N ILE A 62 -14.07 -50.92 26.29
CA ILE A 62 -15.01 -50.74 25.18
C ILE A 62 -15.29 -52.09 24.47
N GLN A 63 -14.27 -52.96 24.40
CA GLN A 63 -14.40 -54.28 23.79
C GLN A 63 -15.29 -55.21 24.63
N GLU A 64 -15.23 -55.12 25.97
CA GLU A 64 -16.11 -55.88 26.87
C GLU A 64 -17.58 -55.43 26.80
N ALA A 65 -17.84 -54.15 26.54
CA ALA A 65 -19.20 -53.62 26.40
C ALA A 65 -19.87 -54.07 25.09
N LEU A 66 -19.11 -54.14 23.99
CA LEU A 66 -19.61 -54.58 22.68
C LEU A 66 -19.88 -56.09 22.62
N THR A 67 -19.08 -56.89 23.34
CA THR A 67 -19.27 -58.34 23.43
C THR A 67 -20.54 -58.69 24.23
N LYS A 68 -20.94 -57.85 25.18
CA LYS A 68 -22.19 -58.02 25.95
C LYS A 68 -23.46 -57.66 25.15
N LEU A 69 -23.37 -56.78 24.15
CA LEU A 69 -24.53 -56.39 23.32
C LEU A 69 -24.86 -57.40 22.20
N SER A 70 -23.87 -58.20 21.78
CA SER A 70 -24.05 -59.22 20.74
C SER A 70 -24.86 -60.45 21.19
N ASN A 71 -25.14 -60.58 22.49
CA ASN A 71 -25.78 -61.77 23.08
C ASN A 71 -27.27 -61.59 23.42
N THR A 72 -27.93 -60.51 22.98
CA THR A 72 -29.30 -60.18 23.41
C THR A 72 -30.37 -60.11 22.30
N LEU A 73 -30.16 -60.67 21.10
CA LEU A 73 -31.25 -60.76 20.10
C LEU A 73 -31.46 -62.19 19.54
N PRO A 74 -32.72 -62.67 19.45
CA PRO A 74 -33.04 -64.08 19.22
C PRO A 74 -32.94 -64.52 17.75
N ARG A 75 -32.59 -65.81 17.57
CA ARG A 75 -32.49 -66.51 16.27
C ARG A 75 -33.87 -66.80 15.68
N GLY A 76 -34.09 -66.36 14.43
CA GLY A 76 -35.12 -66.93 13.55
C GLY A 76 -36.17 -65.95 13.04
N ALA A 77 -35.82 -65.17 12.00
CA ALA A 77 -36.77 -64.65 11.03
C ALA A 77 -36.07 -64.47 9.67
N LYS A 78 -36.47 -65.27 8.68
CA LYS A 78 -36.12 -65.08 7.26
C LYS A 78 -37.19 -64.18 6.65
N ILE A 79 -36.79 -63.11 5.97
CA ILE A 79 -37.64 -62.41 5.00
C ILE A 79 -36.85 -62.18 3.70
N GLU A 80 -37.55 -62.50 2.64
CA GLU A 80 -37.19 -62.72 1.25
C GLU A 80 -36.87 -61.41 0.50
N VAL A 81 -35.72 -61.37 -0.19
CA VAL A 81 -35.36 -60.22 -1.05
C VAL A 81 -35.86 -60.48 -2.47
N ARG A 82 -37.04 -59.92 -2.79
CA ARG A 82 -37.48 -59.72 -4.18
C ARG A 82 -36.49 -58.78 -4.89
N ARG A 83 -35.94 -59.21 -6.02
CA ARG A 83 -35.27 -58.33 -6.98
C ARG A 83 -36.31 -57.46 -7.72
N PRO A 84 -36.15 -56.13 -7.78
CA PRO A 84 -36.72 -55.35 -8.86
C PRO A 84 -35.72 -55.24 -10.01
N SER A 85 -36.28 -55.20 -11.20
CA SER A 85 -35.66 -55.12 -12.51
C SER A 85 -34.79 -53.87 -12.72
N LEU A 86 -33.75 -54.04 -13.54
CA LEU A 86 -33.02 -52.94 -14.17
C LEU A 86 -33.98 -52.01 -14.94
N SER A 87 -34.10 -50.76 -14.52
CA SER A 87 -33.97 -49.59 -15.38
C SER A 87 -34.22 -48.31 -14.57
N ARG A 88 -33.19 -47.48 -14.44
CA ARG A 88 -33.21 -46.00 -14.46
C ARG A 88 -31.89 -45.49 -13.88
N ASN A 89 -31.26 -44.57 -14.62
CA ASN A 89 -30.04 -43.88 -14.23
C ASN A 89 -30.22 -43.20 -12.85
N PRO A 90 -29.21 -43.23 -11.96
CA PRO A 90 -29.29 -42.56 -10.67
C PRO A 90 -29.38 -41.04 -10.87
N SER A 91 -30.23 -40.39 -10.07
CA SER A 91 -30.35 -38.92 -10.09
C SER A 91 -29.22 -38.26 -9.30
N VAL A 92 -28.91 -37.02 -9.64
CA VAL A 92 -27.86 -36.19 -9.02
C VAL A 92 -28.02 -36.05 -7.49
N ALA A 93 -29.23 -36.24 -6.96
CA ALA A 93 -29.50 -36.19 -5.53
C ALA A 93 -28.83 -37.32 -4.73
N ASP A 94 -28.67 -38.53 -5.31
CA ASP A 94 -28.01 -39.66 -4.65
C ASP A 94 -26.49 -39.50 -4.55
N TYR A 95 -25.89 -38.76 -5.49
CA TYR A 95 -24.47 -38.38 -5.41
C TYR A 95 -24.22 -37.30 -4.36
N LEU A 96 -25.13 -36.34 -4.23
CA LEU A 96 -25.04 -35.27 -3.23
C LEU A 96 -25.23 -35.79 -1.81
N HIS A 97 -26.15 -36.73 -1.58
CA HIS A 97 -26.39 -37.29 -0.26
C HIS A 97 -25.20 -38.13 0.27
N LYS A 98 -24.43 -38.76 -0.63
CA LYS A 98 -23.19 -39.49 -0.29
C LYS A 98 -21.97 -38.58 -0.12
N ALA A 99 -21.96 -37.41 -0.76
CA ALA A 99 -20.89 -36.43 -0.64
C ALA A 99 -21.00 -35.58 0.64
N LEU A 100 -22.22 -35.36 1.14
CA LEU A 100 -22.50 -34.43 2.24
C LEU A 100 -22.44 -35.05 3.64
N PHE A 101 -22.57 -36.37 3.79
CA PHE A 101 -22.56 -37.03 5.10
C PHE A 101 -21.48 -38.11 5.17
N VAL A 102 -20.24 -37.67 5.38
CA VAL A 102 -19.11 -38.55 5.74
C VAL A 102 -19.19 -38.80 7.25
N THR A 103 -19.32 -40.06 7.66
CA THR A 103 -19.33 -40.41 9.08
C THR A 103 -17.94 -40.25 9.68
N GLU A 104 -17.85 -39.90 10.97
CA GLU A 104 -16.60 -39.63 11.71
C GLU A 104 -15.56 -40.77 11.60
N ALA A 105 -15.99 -41.99 11.29
CA ALA A 105 -15.11 -43.15 11.07
C ALA A 105 -14.28 -43.03 9.77
N GLU A 106 -14.83 -42.48 8.68
CA GLU A 106 -14.12 -42.33 7.40
C GLU A 106 -13.22 -41.08 7.37
N ALA A 107 -13.47 -40.09 8.22
CA ALA A 107 -12.65 -38.88 8.34
C ALA A 107 -11.27 -39.17 8.97
N LYS A 108 -11.20 -40.11 9.92
CA LYS A 108 -9.94 -40.52 10.57
C LYS A 108 -9.01 -41.35 9.66
N GLU A 109 -9.56 -42.06 8.69
CA GLU A 109 -8.76 -42.87 7.75
C GLU A 109 -8.12 -42.00 6.64
N ARG A 110 -8.74 -40.86 6.29
CA ARG A 110 -8.22 -39.91 5.29
C ARG A 110 -7.04 -39.05 5.76
N GLN A 111 -6.74 -39.00 7.06
CA GLN A 111 -5.59 -38.24 7.59
C GLN A 111 -4.24 -38.98 7.45
N ARG A 112 -4.19 -40.21 6.94
CA ARG A 112 -2.94 -41.00 6.84
C ARG A 112 -2.48 -41.39 5.44
N VAL A 113 -3.09 -40.89 4.37
CA VAL A 113 -2.73 -41.30 3.00
C VAL A 113 -2.31 -40.11 2.14
N ALA A 114 -1.03 -40.08 1.76
CA ALA A 114 -0.49 -39.14 0.77
C ALA A 114 -1.27 -39.25 -0.57
N PRO A 115 -1.46 -38.15 -1.32
CA PRO A 115 -2.33 -38.16 -2.49
C PRO A 115 -1.81 -39.11 -3.56
N SER A 116 -2.63 -40.10 -3.95
CA SER A 116 -2.25 -41.11 -4.93
C SER A 116 -2.09 -40.52 -6.34
N THR A 117 -1.15 -41.08 -7.09
CA THR A 117 -0.71 -40.70 -8.45
C THR A 117 -1.86 -40.46 -9.43
N ARG A 118 -3.01 -41.11 -9.23
CA ARG A 118 -4.22 -40.96 -10.06
C ARG A 118 -4.84 -39.56 -10.00
N ARG A 119 -4.84 -38.88 -8.85
CA ARG A 119 -5.39 -37.51 -8.73
C ARG A 119 -4.49 -36.46 -9.38
N ARG A 120 -3.17 -36.69 -9.39
CA ARG A 120 -2.19 -35.85 -10.10
C ARG A 120 -2.34 -35.97 -11.61
N VAL A 121 -2.59 -37.18 -12.12
CA VAL A 121 -2.82 -37.42 -13.55
C VAL A 121 -4.11 -36.77 -14.05
N ILE A 122 -5.18 -36.78 -13.26
CA ILE A 122 -6.45 -36.13 -13.63
C ILE A 122 -6.29 -34.59 -13.65
N LEU A 123 -5.54 -34.03 -12.70
CA LEU A 123 -5.21 -32.60 -12.69
C LEU A 123 -4.38 -32.19 -13.92
N LEU A 124 -3.37 -33.01 -14.26
CA LEU A 124 -2.51 -32.77 -15.44
C LEU A 124 -3.31 -32.86 -16.76
N LEU A 125 -4.20 -33.85 -16.90
CA LEU A 125 -5.09 -33.96 -18.04
C LEU A 125 -6.06 -32.77 -18.14
N GLY A 126 -6.58 -32.29 -17.01
CA GLY A 126 -7.42 -31.09 -16.96
C GLY A 126 -6.68 -29.82 -17.40
N ILE A 127 -5.42 -29.67 -16.99
CA ILE A 127 -4.56 -28.53 -17.39
C ILE A 127 -4.24 -28.59 -18.89
N ILE A 128 -3.92 -29.76 -19.43
CA ILE A 128 -3.64 -29.94 -20.87
C ILE A 128 -4.87 -29.63 -21.73
N ILE A 129 -6.05 -30.13 -21.32
CA ILE A 129 -7.31 -29.86 -22.04
C ILE A 129 -7.66 -28.38 -21.94
N GLY A 130 -7.47 -27.76 -20.77
CA GLY A 130 -7.68 -26.32 -20.58
C GLY A 130 -6.77 -25.44 -21.43
N MET A 131 -5.48 -25.78 -21.53
CA MET A 131 -4.52 -25.08 -22.39
C MET A 131 -4.81 -25.29 -23.88
N GLY A 132 -5.26 -26.49 -24.27
CA GLY A 132 -5.72 -26.78 -25.63
C GLY A 132 -6.96 -25.97 -26.02
N LEU A 133 -7.92 -25.82 -25.11
CA LEU A 133 -9.11 -24.99 -25.35
C LEU A 133 -8.75 -23.49 -25.43
N ALA A 134 -7.86 -23.02 -24.56
CA ALA A 134 -7.39 -21.63 -24.54
C ALA A 134 -6.63 -21.28 -25.84
N THR A 135 -5.77 -22.17 -26.34
CA THR A 135 -5.07 -21.97 -27.63
C THR A 135 -6.01 -22.03 -28.83
N LEU A 136 -7.05 -22.86 -28.79
CA LEU A 136 -8.06 -22.92 -29.86
C LEU A 136 -8.91 -21.64 -29.90
N LEU A 137 -9.27 -21.09 -28.73
CA LEU A 137 -9.99 -19.82 -28.61
C LEU A 137 -9.11 -18.62 -28.99
N MET A 138 -7.81 -18.65 -28.66
CA MET A 138 -6.85 -17.59 -29.03
C MET A 138 -6.55 -17.53 -30.54
N ARG A 139 -6.74 -18.63 -31.29
CA ARG A 139 -6.55 -18.64 -32.74
C ARG A 139 -7.63 -17.87 -33.51
N GLN A 140 -8.72 -17.44 -32.86
CA GLN A 140 -9.78 -16.65 -33.46
C GLN A 140 -9.66 -15.14 -33.23
N THR A 141 -8.76 -14.69 -32.35
CA THR A 141 -8.56 -13.26 -32.05
C THR A 141 -7.11 -12.88 -32.33
N ALA A 142 -6.81 -12.61 -33.60
CA ALA A 142 -5.55 -12.00 -34.00
C ALA A 142 -5.60 -10.51 -33.64
N ASP A 143 -5.05 -10.19 -32.45
CA ASP A 143 -4.49 -8.90 -32.00
C ASP A 143 -4.71 -8.79 -30.48
N ALA A 144 -3.71 -9.19 -29.70
CA ALA A 144 -3.80 -9.24 -28.25
C ALA A 144 -2.40 -9.22 -27.59
N PRO A 145 -1.91 -8.09 -27.06
CA PRO A 145 -0.63 -7.97 -26.35
C PRO A 145 -0.71 -8.47 -24.89
N TYR A 146 -1.53 -9.48 -24.60
CA TYR A 146 -1.91 -9.86 -23.22
C TYR A 146 -1.13 -11.05 -22.64
N ILE A 147 -0.16 -11.61 -23.37
CA ILE A 147 0.60 -12.80 -22.96
C ILE A 147 1.80 -12.45 -22.05
N GLU A 148 2.36 -11.25 -22.17
CA GLU A 148 3.55 -10.86 -21.38
C GLU A 148 3.23 -10.76 -19.88
N VAL A 149 2.10 -10.15 -19.51
CA VAL A 149 1.68 -9.98 -18.11
C VAL A 149 1.38 -11.33 -17.43
N PHE A 150 0.85 -12.31 -18.16
CA PHE A 150 0.47 -13.62 -17.58
C PHE A 150 1.68 -14.53 -17.33
N SER A 151 2.72 -14.42 -18.16
CA SER A 151 3.99 -15.15 -17.98
C SER A 151 4.82 -14.59 -16.83
N GLN A 152 4.65 -13.31 -16.50
CA GLN A 152 5.49 -12.53 -15.58
C GLN A 152 5.28 -12.84 -14.09
N TYR A 153 4.19 -13.52 -13.71
CA TYR A 153 3.87 -13.80 -12.30
C TYR A 153 4.11 -15.26 -11.84
N PHE A 154 4.28 -16.19 -12.79
CA PHE A 154 4.36 -17.64 -12.48
C PHE A 154 5.75 -18.25 -12.69
N GLN A 155 6.75 -17.45 -13.06
CA GLN A 155 8.06 -17.95 -13.48
C GLN A 155 8.84 -18.68 -12.37
N ASP A 156 8.60 -18.41 -11.09
CA ASP A 156 9.29 -19.10 -9.98
C ASP A 156 8.54 -20.30 -9.38
N PHE A 157 7.46 -20.78 -10.02
CA PHE A 157 7.06 -22.15 -9.77
C PHE A 157 8.13 -23.04 -10.41
N ASP A 158 8.86 -23.80 -9.59
CA ASP A 158 9.64 -24.94 -10.06
C ASP A 158 8.68 -26.02 -10.61
N LEU A 159 8.12 -25.75 -11.79
CA LEU A 159 7.31 -26.68 -12.56
C LEU A 159 8.14 -27.88 -13.03
N ALA A 160 9.48 -27.73 -13.10
CA ALA A 160 10.40 -28.80 -13.45
C ALA A 160 10.43 -29.90 -12.37
N SER A 161 10.14 -29.57 -11.11
CA SER A 161 9.92 -30.56 -10.05
C SER A 161 8.56 -31.30 -10.12
N MET A 162 7.62 -30.82 -10.96
CA MET A 162 6.25 -31.36 -11.09
C MET A 162 5.91 -31.92 -12.47
N VAL A 163 6.78 -31.78 -13.48
CA VAL A 163 6.59 -32.29 -14.85
C VAL A 163 7.78 -33.18 -15.23
N PRO A 164 7.56 -34.44 -15.66
CA PRO A 164 8.65 -35.32 -16.09
C PRO A 164 9.45 -34.68 -17.23
N THR A 165 10.78 -34.74 -17.11
CA THR A 165 11.74 -34.18 -18.07
C THR A 165 11.48 -34.71 -19.49
N GLY A 166 11.18 -33.81 -20.43
CA GLY A 166 10.95 -34.14 -21.84
C GLY A 166 9.73 -33.48 -22.50
N MET A 167 8.92 -32.69 -21.76
CA MET A 167 7.67 -32.09 -22.27
C MET A 167 7.69 -30.55 -22.31
N ILE A 168 8.87 -29.94 -22.33
CA ILE A 168 9.02 -28.47 -22.46
C ILE A 168 9.70 -28.18 -23.81
N PRO A 169 9.06 -27.43 -24.73
CA PRO A 169 9.67 -27.04 -26.00
C PRO A 169 10.96 -26.23 -25.78
N GLU A 170 12.02 -26.49 -26.56
CA GLU A 170 13.31 -25.78 -26.46
C GLU A 170 13.19 -24.26 -26.64
N GLU A 171 12.23 -23.78 -27.44
CA GLU A 171 11.93 -22.35 -27.61
C GLU A 171 11.40 -21.70 -26.32
N PHE A 172 10.67 -22.45 -25.48
CA PHE A 172 10.19 -21.98 -24.18
C PHE A 172 11.35 -21.86 -23.18
N LEU A 173 12.27 -22.83 -23.15
CA LEU A 173 13.48 -22.74 -22.33
C LEU A 173 14.42 -21.62 -22.81
N GLY A 174 14.48 -21.37 -24.11
CA GLY A 174 15.22 -20.24 -24.69
C GLY A 174 14.73 -18.88 -24.21
N ASN A 175 13.42 -18.64 -24.25
CA ASN A 175 12.82 -17.38 -23.79
C ASN A 175 12.79 -17.24 -22.26
N VAL A 176 12.66 -18.34 -21.53
CA VAL A 176 12.68 -18.36 -20.06
C VAL A 176 14.09 -18.19 -19.51
N SER A 177 15.11 -18.77 -20.15
CA SER A 177 16.51 -18.59 -19.75
C SER A 177 17.03 -17.16 -19.93
N ALA A 178 16.48 -16.38 -20.88
CA ALA A 178 16.76 -14.95 -21.01
C ALA A 178 16.21 -14.14 -19.82
N LEU A 179 15.14 -14.61 -19.20
CA LEU A 179 14.39 -13.97 -18.13
C LEU A 179 14.94 -14.32 -16.74
N PHE A 180 15.63 -15.47 -16.64
CA PHE A 180 16.41 -15.92 -15.48
C PHE A 180 17.90 -15.59 -15.57
N ARG A 181 18.33 -14.79 -16.54
CA ARG A 181 19.71 -14.30 -16.51
C ARG A 181 19.86 -13.50 -15.23
N PRO A 182 20.81 -13.86 -14.33
CA PRO A 182 21.23 -12.90 -13.31
C PRO A 182 21.55 -11.62 -14.06
N GLU A 183 20.97 -10.51 -13.63
CA GLU A 183 21.19 -9.21 -14.25
C GLU A 183 22.71 -9.02 -14.27
N ILE A 184 23.31 -9.18 -15.46
CA ILE A 184 24.73 -8.94 -15.63
C ILE A 184 24.85 -7.45 -15.34
N LEU A 185 25.65 -7.07 -14.33
CA LEU A 185 25.92 -5.66 -14.03
C LEU A 185 26.53 -5.05 -15.31
N THR A 186 25.69 -4.42 -16.13
CA THR A 186 26.13 -3.70 -17.32
C THR A 186 26.52 -2.29 -16.89
N GLU A 187 27.52 -1.70 -17.55
CA GLU A 187 27.98 -0.32 -17.29
C GLU A 187 26.81 0.68 -17.30
N GLU A 188 25.77 0.42 -18.10
CA GLU A 188 24.59 1.26 -18.22
C GLU A 188 23.79 1.46 -16.92
N GLN A 189 23.91 0.57 -15.93
CA GLN A 189 23.19 0.68 -14.66
C GLN A 189 23.77 1.73 -13.69
N PHE A 190 25.03 2.13 -13.89
CA PHE A 190 25.71 3.16 -13.09
C PHE A 190 25.71 4.52 -13.79
N TYR A 191 25.14 4.60 -15.00
CA TYR A 191 24.81 5.86 -15.64
C TYR A 191 23.51 6.44 -15.08
N PRO A 192 23.42 7.78 -14.98
CA PRO A 192 24.41 8.80 -15.37
C PRO A 192 25.51 9.13 -14.33
N GLY A 193 25.60 8.44 -13.20
CA GLY A 193 26.53 8.76 -12.11
C GLY A 193 28.00 8.67 -12.50
N GLU A 194 28.38 7.66 -13.30
CA GLU A 194 29.75 7.53 -13.83
C GLU A 194 30.14 8.72 -14.71
N GLU A 195 29.26 9.14 -15.62
CA GLU A 195 29.46 10.34 -16.46
C GLU A 195 29.76 11.58 -15.61
N LEU A 196 28.97 11.80 -14.57
CA LEU A 196 29.11 12.96 -13.67
C LEU A 196 30.38 12.90 -12.82
N ARG A 197 30.77 11.70 -12.37
CA ARG A 197 32.05 11.51 -11.67
C ARG A 197 33.23 11.80 -12.60
N GLU A 198 33.24 11.21 -13.79
CA GLU A 198 34.41 11.20 -14.67
C GLU A 198 34.60 12.52 -15.42
N HIS A 199 33.52 13.10 -15.95
CA HIS A 199 33.62 14.34 -16.73
C HIS A 199 33.52 15.60 -15.88
N TYR A 200 32.79 15.54 -14.76
CA TYR A 200 32.51 16.73 -13.95
C TYR A 200 33.06 16.66 -12.52
N GLY A 201 33.64 15.54 -12.10
CA GLY A 201 34.27 15.38 -10.79
C GLY A 201 33.29 15.39 -9.62
N TYR A 202 32.08 14.84 -9.80
CA TYR A 202 31.08 14.76 -8.74
C TYR A 202 31.56 13.82 -7.61
N LYS A 203 31.32 14.24 -6.37
CA LYS A 203 31.69 13.52 -5.15
C LYS A 203 30.59 13.71 -4.09
N PRO A 204 30.52 12.84 -3.07
CA PRO A 204 29.55 12.98 -2.00
C PRO A 204 29.85 14.24 -1.19
N LYS A 205 28.81 15.02 -0.88
CA LYS A 205 28.92 16.20 -0.01
C LYS A 205 27.93 16.11 1.15
N HIS A 206 26.65 16.04 0.84
CA HIS A 206 25.59 15.95 1.84
C HIS A 206 25.23 14.49 2.12
N PRO A 207 25.03 14.07 3.38
CA PRO A 207 24.43 12.77 3.69
C PRO A 207 23.04 12.66 3.04
N VAL A 208 22.67 11.48 2.58
CA VAL A 208 21.40 11.24 1.86
C VAL A 208 20.51 10.35 2.70
N THR A 209 19.29 10.81 2.94
CA THR A 209 18.23 9.98 3.55
C THR A 209 17.08 9.81 2.57
N MET A 210 16.82 8.57 2.19
CA MET A 210 15.77 8.18 1.25
C MET A 210 14.54 7.69 2.01
N ILE A 211 13.36 8.19 1.65
CA ILE A 211 12.07 7.81 2.24
C ILE A 211 11.20 7.17 1.16
N PRO A 212 10.98 5.84 1.21
CA PRO A 212 10.21 5.10 0.22
C PRO A 212 8.71 5.45 0.22
N GLY A 213 8.01 5.12 -0.86
CA GLY A 213 6.57 5.29 -1.01
C GLY A 213 5.73 4.16 -0.42
N ILE A 214 4.42 4.19 -0.69
CA ILE A 214 3.52 3.07 -0.33
C ILE A 214 3.98 1.78 -1.03
N VAL A 215 3.79 0.62 -0.40
CA VAL A 215 4.11 -0.72 -0.92
C VAL A 215 5.55 -0.97 -1.40
N SER A 216 6.46 -0.02 -1.24
CA SER A 216 7.83 -0.15 -1.77
C SER A 216 8.83 -0.73 -0.76
N THR A 217 8.46 -0.81 0.52
CA THR A 217 9.26 -1.44 1.57
C THR A 217 8.79 -2.88 1.81
N GLY A 218 9.72 -3.84 1.84
CA GLY A 218 9.43 -5.21 2.25
C GLY A 218 8.92 -5.29 3.70
N LEU A 219 7.93 -6.15 3.96
CA LEU A 219 7.38 -6.37 5.30
C LEU A 219 7.65 -7.80 5.76
N GLU A 220 8.28 -7.94 6.91
CA GLU A 220 8.71 -9.22 7.48
C GLU A 220 7.89 -9.60 8.71
N SER A 221 7.48 -10.87 8.79
CA SER A 221 6.75 -11.38 9.95
C SER A 221 7.67 -11.62 11.15
N TRP A 222 7.22 -11.15 12.31
CA TRP A 222 7.81 -11.33 13.62
C TRP A 222 6.84 -12.04 14.59
N SER A 223 5.78 -12.64 14.05
CA SER A 223 4.76 -13.34 14.82
C SER A 223 5.29 -14.67 15.35
N THR A 224 5.04 -14.96 16.63
CA THR A 224 5.47 -16.20 17.28
C THR A 224 4.33 -17.03 17.85
N THR A 225 3.16 -16.43 18.08
CA THR A 225 2.05 -17.05 18.83
C THR A 225 0.82 -17.37 17.99
N HIS A 226 0.58 -16.64 16.90
CA HIS A 226 -0.59 -16.88 16.06
C HIS A 226 -0.36 -18.08 15.13
N ASN A 227 -1.18 -19.14 15.27
CA ASN A 227 -1.01 -20.43 14.60
C ASN A 227 -0.78 -20.34 13.09
N CYS A 228 -1.49 -19.44 12.39
CA CYS A 228 -1.29 -19.29 10.94
C CYS A 228 0.00 -18.52 10.60
N SER A 229 0.40 -17.54 11.43
CA SER A 229 1.52 -16.65 11.13
C SER A 229 2.89 -17.19 11.56
N GLN A 230 2.94 -18.09 12.55
CA GLN A 230 4.19 -18.59 13.13
C GLN A 230 5.12 -19.23 12.08
N LYS A 231 4.55 -19.94 11.09
CA LYS A 231 5.31 -20.57 9.99
C LYS A 231 5.98 -19.57 9.03
N TYR A 232 5.59 -18.30 9.12
CA TYR A 232 6.15 -17.19 8.36
C TYR A 232 7.15 -16.34 9.15
N PHE A 233 7.50 -16.72 10.38
CA PHE A 233 8.50 -16.00 11.18
C PHE A 233 9.78 -15.72 10.38
N ARG A 234 10.20 -14.45 10.38
CA ARG A 234 11.35 -13.91 9.63
C ARG A 234 11.28 -14.10 8.11
N LYS A 235 10.09 -14.35 7.57
CA LYS A 235 9.84 -14.33 6.12
C LYS A 235 9.13 -13.04 5.74
N ARG A 236 9.47 -12.52 4.56
CA ARG A 236 8.86 -11.31 4.00
C ARG A 236 7.47 -11.65 3.45
N MET A 237 6.43 -11.22 4.17
CA MET A 237 5.02 -11.31 3.78
C MET A 237 4.66 -10.30 2.68
N TRP A 238 5.54 -9.32 2.44
CA TRP A 238 5.51 -8.41 1.31
C TRP A 238 6.91 -8.24 0.73
N GLY A 239 7.06 -8.32 -0.60
CA GLY A 239 8.34 -8.09 -1.29
C GLY A 239 9.29 -9.29 -1.37
N THR A 240 8.78 -10.53 -1.40
CA THR A 240 9.55 -11.72 -1.83
C THR A 240 8.64 -12.78 -2.43
N THR A 241 9.22 -13.85 -3.00
CA THR A 241 8.50 -15.06 -3.42
C THR A 241 7.67 -15.71 -2.30
N THR A 242 7.99 -15.47 -1.03
CA THR A 242 7.18 -15.92 0.10
C THR A 242 5.77 -15.31 0.07
N MET A 243 5.65 -14.04 -0.32
CA MET A 243 4.36 -13.36 -0.47
C MET A 243 3.45 -14.13 -1.43
N PHE A 244 3.92 -14.45 -2.64
CA PHE A 244 3.14 -15.17 -3.63
C PHE A 244 2.72 -16.57 -3.13
N LYS A 245 3.65 -17.29 -2.50
CA LYS A 245 3.34 -18.60 -1.88
C LYS A 245 2.28 -18.48 -0.79
N ALA A 246 2.35 -17.44 0.04
CA ALA A 246 1.37 -17.19 1.09
C ALA A 246 0.00 -16.82 0.50
N VAL A 247 -0.05 -15.92 -0.48
CA VAL A 247 -1.30 -15.52 -1.16
C VAL A 247 -1.99 -16.72 -1.84
N LEU A 248 -1.22 -17.57 -2.53
CA LEU A 248 -1.77 -18.70 -3.28
C LEU A 248 -2.16 -19.90 -2.41
N LEU A 249 -1.37 -20.20 -1.38
CA LEU A 249 -1.54 -21.43 -0.58
C LEU A 249 -2.22 -21.17 0.78
N ASP A 250 -2.23 -19.93 1.25
CA ASP A 250 -2.76 -19.56 2.57
C ASP A 250 -3.27 -18.09 2.59
N LYS A 251 -4.21 -17.79 1.69
CA LYS A 251 -4.85 -16.48 1.52
C LYS A 251 -5.29 -15.89 2.87
N GLU A 252 -6.04 -16.65 3.66
CA GLU A 252 -6.61 -16.18 4.92
C GLU A 252 -5.52 -15.78 5.93
N CYS A 253 -4.44 -16.56 6.02
CA CYS A 253 -3.31 -16.18 6.85
C CYS A 253 -2.62 -14.91 6.35
N TRP A 254 -2.43 -14.77 5.04
CA TRP A 254 -1.80 -13.58 4.47
C TRP A 254 -2.65 -12.33 4.75
N ILE A 255 -3.96 -12.41 4.55
CA ILE A 255 -4.91 -11.33 4.89
C ILE A 255 -4.81 -11.01 6.38
N ALA A 256 -4.87 -12.01 7.26
CA ALA A 256 -4.80 -11.79 8.70
C ALA A 256 -3.50 -11.06 9.10
N ASN A 257 -2.37 -11.40 8.48
CA ASN A 257 -1.10 -10.71 8.70
C ASN A 257 -1.12 -9.28 8.20
N MET A 258 -1.61 -9.06 6.98
CA MET A 258 -1.58 -7.76 6.31
C MET A 258 -2.62 -6.78 6.85
N ARG A 259 -3.69 -7.27 7.45
CA ARG A 259 -4.75 -6.45 8.05
C ARG A 259 -4.29 -5.81 9.36
N LEU A 260 -4.67 -4.54 9.55
CA LEU A 260 -4.52 -3.86 10.83
C LEU A 260 -5.82 -3.94 11.63
N ASN A 261 -5.72 -3.82 12.95
CA ASN A 261 -6.87 -3.70 13.83
C ASN A 261 -7.65 -2.42 13.50
N SER A 262 -8.96 -2.51 13.26
CA SER A 262 -9.79 -1.38 12.83
C SER A 262 -9.87 -0.27 13.87
N SER A 263 -9.98 -0.64 15.15
CA SER A 263 -10.11 0.30 16.25
C SER A 263 -8.80 1.02 16.58
N THR A 264 -7.66 0.31 16.63
CA THR A 264 -6.37 0.91 17.01
C THR A 264 -5.53 1.38 15.83
N GLY A 265 -5.69 0.77 14.65
CA GLY A 265 -4.83 0.98 13.49
C GLY A 265 -3.41 0.40 13.66
N LEU A 266 -3.25 -0.58 14.57
CA LEU A 266 -1.99 -1.29 14.84
C LEU A 266 -2.11 -2.77 14.45
N ASP A 267 -1.03 -3.54 14.62
CA ASP A 267 -1.06 -4.98 14.34
C ASP A 267 -2.12 -5.69 15.22
N PRO A 268 -2.86 -6.69 14.68
CA PRO A 268 -3.75 -7.52 15.47
C PRO A 268 -3.02 -8.34 16.55
N GLU A 269 -3.75 -8.80 17.57
CA GLU A 269 -3.17 -9.60 18.63
C GLU A 269 -2.52 -10.90 18.09
N GLY A 270 -1.30 -11.18 18.56
CA GLY A 270 -0.52 -12.35 18.13
C GLY A 270 0.14 -12.23 16.75
N ILE A 271 -0.15 -11.17 15.99
CA ILE A 271 0.46 -10.86 14.71
C ILE A 271 1.43 -9.70 14.86
N ARG A 272 2.61 -9.81 14.25
CA ARG A 272 3.62 -8.75 14.23
C ARG A 272 4.26 -8.71 12.85
N LEU A 273 4.14 -7.57 12.18
CA LEU A 273 4.85 -7.30 10.93
C LEU A 273 5.75 -6.08 11.11
N ARG A 274 6.98 -6.15 10.61
CA ARG A 274 7.95 -5.05 10.69
C ARG A 274 8.51 -4.75 9.31
N ALA A 275 8.83 -3.49 9.06
CA ALA A 275 9.56 -3.12 7.87
C ALA A 275 10.94 -3.79 7.86
N ALA A 276 11.31 -4.37 6.71
CA ALA A 276 12.70 -4.73 6.43
C ALA A 276 13.59 -3.50 6.60
N GLN A 277 14.86 -3.71 6.94
CA GLN A 277 15.81 -2.64 7.28
C GLN A 277 16.98 -2.61 6.30
N GLY A 278 17.63 -1.46 6.18
CA GLY A 278 18.77 -1.26 5.27
C GLY A 278 18.34 -1.03 3.82
N LEU A 279 19.30 -0.87 2.90
CA LEU A 279 19.03 -0.57 1.49
C LEU A 279 18.23 -1.67 0.79
N GLU A 280 18.47 -2.93 1.16
CA GLU A 280 17.78 -4.13 0.64
C GLU A 280 16.27 -4.19 0.98
N ALA A 281 15.77 -3.23 1.74
CA ALA A 281 14.37 -3.13 2.09
C ALA A 281 13.52 -2.57 0.94
N ALA A 282 14.11 -1.78 0.03
CA ALA A 282 13.40 -1.14 -1.08
C ALA A 282 14.24 -0.96 -2.36
N ASP A 283 15.43 -1.57 -2.47
CA ASP A 283 16.19 -1.56 -3.73
C ASP A 283 15.44 -2.33 -4.83
N TYR A 284 15.06 -3.58 -4.54
CA TYR A 284 14.27 -4.47 -5.35
C TYR A 284 13.10 -5.00 -4.52
N LEU A 285 11.88 -4.82 -5.00
CA LEU A 285 10.70 -5.36 -4.30
C LEU A 285 10.63 -6.87 -4.46
N VAL A 286 10.97 -7.39 -5.64
CA VAL A 286 11.17 -8.82 -5.92
C VAL A 286 12.31 -8.94 -6.94
N PRO A 287 12.97 -10.10 -7.09
CA PRO A 287 14.00 -10.28 -8.11
C PRO A 287 13.51 -9.79 -9.49
N GLY A 288 14.29 -8.95 -10.16
CA GLY A 288 13.96 -8.35 -11.46
C GLY A 288 13.04 -7.13 -11.41
N TYR A 289 12.44 -6.78 -10.26
CA TYR A 289 11.61 -5.59 -10.10
C TYR A 289 12.29 -4.56 -9.20
N TRP A 290 13.01 -3.63 -9.83
CA TRP A 290 13.70 -2.56 -9.11
C TRP A 290 12.74 -1.44 -8.66
N VAL A 291 13.09 -0.79 -7.55
CA VAL A 291 12.45 0.44 -7.07
C VAL A 291 13.52 1.50 -6.83
N TRP A 292 14.27 1.42 -5.73
CA TRP A 292 15.35 2.38 -5.43
C TRP A 292 16.72 1.99 -6.01
N ALA A 293 16.86 0.79 -6.57
CA ALA A 293 18.16 0.32 -7.06
C ALA A 293 18.85 1.29 -8.05
N PRO A 294 18.19 1.91 -9.04
CA PRO A 294 18.87 2.84 -9.94
C PRO A 294 19.45 4.07 -9.23
N ILE A 295 18.70 4.67 -8.30
CA ILE A 295 19.18 5.80 -7.48
C ILE A 295 20.36 5.37 -6.60
N ILE A 296 20.25 4.23 -5.93
CA ILE A 296 21.30 3.69 -5.06
C ILE A 296 22.59 3.43 -5.84
N LYS A 297 22.51 2.78 -7.00
CA LYS A 297 23.66 2.50 -7.87
C LYS A 297 24.34 3.78 -8.35
N ASN A 298 23.56 4.79 -8.74
CA ASN A 298 24.07 6.07 -9.21
C ASN A 298 24.69 6.95 -8.10
N LEU A 299 24.12 6.90 -6.89
CA LEU A 299 24.76 7.50 -5.70
C LEU A 299 26.09 6.79 -5.39
N ALA A 300 26.11 5.46 -5.44
CA ALA A 300 27.34 4.69 -5.25
C ALA A 300 28.39 4.99 -6.32
N ALA A 301 27.99 5.22 -7.58
CA ALA A 301 28.89 5.57 -8.66
C ALA A 301 29.73 6.82 -8.37
N ILE A 302 29.17 7.82 -7.68
CA ILE A 302 29.87 9.03 -7.26
C ILE A 302 30.53 8.92 -5.88
N GLY A 303 30.42 7.77 -5.18
CA GLY A 303 31.14 7.47 -3.94
C GLY A 303 30.29 7.40 -2.66
N TYR A 304 28.95 7.36 -2.75
CA TYR A 304 28.11 7.08 -1.57
C TYR A 304 28.15 5.60 -1.18
N ASP A 305 27.96 5.33 0.11
CA ASP A 305 27.89 3.99 0.69
C ASP A 305 26.95 3.96 1.92
N ASN A 306 26.90 2.85 2.65
CA ASN A 306 26.05 2.70 3.84
C ASN A 306 26.36 3.68 4.99
N ASN A 307 27.51 4.37 4.97
CA ASN A 307 27.88 5.32 6.02
C ASN A 307 27.25 6.69 5.82
N ASN A 308 27.04 7.11 4.56
CA ASN A 308 26.50 8.43 4.20
C ASN A 308 25.17 8.35 3.42
N MET A 309 24.66 7.15 3.17
CA MET A 309 23.35 6.89 2.58
C MET A 309 22.48 6.07 3.55
N HIS A 310 21.24 6.52 3.77
CA HIS A 310 20.30 5.86 4.64
C HIS A 310 18.95 5.70 3.94
N LEU A 311 18.42 4.47 3.90
CA LEU A 311 17.02 4.24 3.54
C LEU A 311 16.19 4.17 4.84
N ALA A 312 15.35 5.16 5.05
CA ALA A 312 14.41 5.23 6.18
C ALA A 312 13.17 4.39 5.87
N SER A 313 13.34 3.07 5.85
CA SER A 313 12.29 2.08 5.63
C SER A 313 11.24 2.09 6.75
N TYR A 314 9.96 2.03 6.38
CA TYR A 314 8.83 2.01 7.33
C TYR A 314 7.68 1.12 6.85
N ASP A 315 6.76 0.81 7.77
CA ASP A 315 5.54 0.06 7.45
C ASP A 315 4.48 0.99 6.89
N TRP A 316 4.39 1.00 5.57
CA TRP A 316 3.49 1.84 4.79
C TRP A 316 2.00 1.57 5.01
N ARG A 317 1.62 0.55 5.78
CA ARG A 317 0.20 0.30 6.15
C ARG A 317 -0.27 1.21 7.27
N LEU A 318 0.63 1.61 8.17
CA LEU A 318 0.28 2.37 9.37
C LEU A 318 -0.09 3.82 9.04
N SER A 319 -0.93 4.42 9.88
CA SER A 319 -1.07 5.87 9.89
C SER A 319 0.23 6.53 10.35
N PHE A 320 0.47 7.78 9.94
CA PHE A 320 1.75 8.45 10.27
C PHE A 320 1.95 8.61 11.76
N SER A 321 0.90 8.93 12.53
CA SER A 321 0.98 8.94 14.00
C SER A 321 1.36 7.58 14.58
N ASN A 322 0.83 6.48 14.01
CA ASN A 322 1.12 5.13 14.47
C ASN A 322 2.54 4.65 14.09
N LEU A 323 3.19 5.25 13.08
CA LEU A 323 4.61 4.99 12.80
C LEU A 323 5.49 5.36 14.01
N GLU A 324 5.16 6.43 14.72
CA GLU A 324 5.87 6.80 15.95
C GLU A 324 5.45 5.91 17.12
N VAL A 325 4.15 5.69 17.31
CA VAL A 325 3.64 4.92 18.45
C VAL A 325 4.16 3.47 18.44
N ARG A 326 4.19 2.82 17.26
CA ARG A 326 4.58 1.40 17.16
C ARG A 326 6.10 1.22 17.04
N ASP A 327 6.73 2.02 16.19
CA ASP A 327 8.10 1.76 15.71
C ASP A 327 9.10 2.86 16.13
N SER A 328 8.63 3.93 16.77
CA SER A 328 9.42 5.14 17.06
C SER A 328 10.12 5.69 15.81
N TYR A 329 9.45 5.57 14.66
CA TYR A 329 10.04 5.82 13.35
C TYR A 329 10.60 7.24 13.23
N PHE A 330 9.84 8.26 13.64
CA PHE A 330 10.27 9.65 13.52
C PHE A 330 11.34 10.01 14.55
N SER A 331 11.27 9.46 15.77
CA SER A 331 12.34 9.60 16.76
C SER A 331 13.67 9.03 16.24
N ARG A 332 13.63 7.85 15.60
CA ARG A 332 14.82 7.23 14.99
C ARG A 332 15.34 8.06 13.82
N LEU A 333 14.45 8.56 12.97
CA LEU A 333 14.81 9.43 11.85
C LEU A 333 15.47 10.73 12.33
N LYS A 334 14.89 11.40 13.34
CA LYS A 334 15.46 12.59 13.98
C LYS A 334 16.87 12.31 14.49
N SER A 335 17.07 11.25 15.28
CA SER A 335 18.39 10.91 15.82
C SER A 335 19.41 10.56 14.74
N LYS A 336 19.00 9.94 13.64
CA LYS A 336 19.88 9.68 12.50
C LYS A 336 20.37 10.97 11.84
N LEU A 337 19.48 11.95 11.64
CA LEU A 337 19.84 13.23 11.02
C LEU A 337 20.74 14.09 11.92
N GLU A 338 20.52 14.04 13.24
CA GLU A 338 21.42 14.66 14.23
C GLU A 338 22.81 14.01 14.22
N LEU A 339 22.87 12.68 14.08
CA LEU A 339 24.13 11.94 13.95
C LEU A 339 24.85 12.29 12.65
N ASP A 340 24.13 12.38 11.54
CA ASP A 340 24.68 12.71 10.23
C ASP A 340 25.37 14.08 10.23
N LEU A 341 24.71 15.09 10.80
CA LEU A 341 25.29 16.41 10.96
C LEU A 341 26.54 16.37 11.85
N LYS A 342 26.49 15.62 12.95
CA LYS A 342 27.62 15.52 13.90
C LYS A 342 28.84 14.82 13.29
N VAL A 343 28.64 13.81 12.45
CA VAL A 343 29.72 13.01 11.86
C VAL A 343 30.28 13.65 10.59
N SER A 344 29.42 14.12 9.70
CA SER A 344 29.83 14.68 8.41
C SER A 344 30.13 16.18 8.46
N GLY A 345 29.56 16.91 9.44
CA GLY A 345 29.56 18.37 9.46
C GLY A 345 28.58 19.00 8.46
N GLU A 346 27.83 18.19 7.72
CA GLU A 346 26.95 18.62 6.64
C GLU A 346 25.49 18.27 6.95
N LYS A 347 24.57 19.13 6.49
CA LYS A 347 23.13 18.87 6.60
C LYS A 347 22.71 17.80 5.60
N SER A 348 21.70 17.01 5.95
CA SER A 348 21.23 15.90 5.12
C SER A 348 20.31 16.37 3.99
N VAL A 349 20.44 15.76 2.81
CA VAL A 349 19.47 15.85 1.73
C VAL A 349 18.42 14.75 1.94
N MET A 350 17.17 15.17 2.04
CA MET A 350 16.02 14.29 2.24
C MET A 350 15.38 14.01 0.88
N VAL A 351 15.46 12.77 0.41
CA VAL A 351 14.90 12.33 -0.88
C VAL A 351 13.69 11.47 -0.59
N ALA A 352 12.52 11.87 -1.06
CA ALA A 352 11.30 11.13 -0.82
C ALA A 352 10.58 10.83 -2.13
N HIS A 353 10.00 9.64 -2.23
CA HIS A 353 9.23 9.21 -3.40
C HIS A 353 7.79 8.92 -3.03
N SER A 354 6.85 9.36 -3.88
CA SER A 354 5.43 9.04 -3.74
C SER A 354 4.91 9.39 -2.33
N MET A 355 4.20 8.50 -1.66
CA MET A 355 3.70 8.68 -0.28
C MET A 355 4.80 9.08 0.72
N GLY A 356 6.06 8.71 0.47
CA GLY A 356 7.21 9.10 1.29
C GLY A 356 7.36 10.62 1.40
N SER A 357 6.96 11.38 0.37
CA SER A 357 6.98 12.84 0.40
C SER A 357 5.97 13.40 1.41
N THR A 358 4.80 12.76 1.53
CA THR A 358 3.79 13.13 2.53
C THR A 358 4.24 12.73 3.94
N VAL A 359 4.92 11.58 4.09
CA VAL A 359 5.55 11.16 5.36
C VAL A 359 6.61 12.16 5.81
N LEU A 360 7.46 12.62 4.88
CA LEU A 360 8.49 13.61 5.15
C LEU A 360 7.90 14.97 5.52
N PHE A 361 6.85 15.40 4.81
CA PHE A 361 6.13 16.62 5.15
C PHE A 361 5.54 16.56 6.57
N TYR A 362 4.91 15.43 6.94
CA TYR A 362 4.45 15.18 8.31
C TYR A 362 5.62 15.24 9.32
N PHE A 363 6.75 14.62 9.00
CA PHE A 363 7.93 14.62 9.88
C PHE A 363 8.42 16.03 10.19
N PHE A 364 8.42 16.96 9.22
CA PHE A 364 8.83 18.35 9.48
C PHE A 364 7.96 19.03 10.53
N LYS A 365 6.64 18.82 10.51
CA LYS A 365 5.77 19.35 11.55
C LYS A 365 5.93 18.62 12.88
N TRP A 366 6.03 17.30 12.82
CA TRP A 366 6.22 16.47 14.00
C TRP A 366 7.49 16.87 14.75
N VAL A 367 8.62 17.07 14.06
CA VAL A 367 9.91 17.35 14.70
C VAL A 367 9.95 18.75 15.32
N GLU A 368 9.29 19.74 14.71
CA GLU A 368 9.19 21.10 15.26
C GLU A 368 8.25 21.18 16.47
N SER A 369 7.22 20.33 16.50
CA SER A 369 6.15 20.39 17.51
C SER A 369 6.61 19.89 18.89
N PRO A 370 6.24 20.59 19.98
CA PRO A 370 6.42 20.09 21.35
C PRO A 370 5.70 18.77 21.63
N GLU A 371 4.58 18.49 20.94
CA GLU A 371 3.81 17.25 21.07
C GLU A 371 4.41 16.09 20.26
N GLY A 372 5.36 16.38 19.37
CA GLY A 372 6.06 15.39 18.56
C GLY A 372 7.52 15.25 18.98
N GLY A 373 8.43 15.58 18.09
CA GLY A 373 9.87 15.41 18.29
C GLY A 373 10.53 16.46 19.17
N ASN A 374 9.85 17.55 19.51
CA ASN A 374 10.34 18.62 20.38
C ASN A 374 11.76 19.11 20.01
N GLY A 375 12.06 19.19 18.71
CA GLY A 375 13.31 19.73 18.17
C GLY A 375 13.34 21.26 18.16
N GLY A 376 12.18 21.90 18.27
CA GLY A 376 12.02 23.34 18.17
C GLY A 376 11.95 23.84 16.72
N PRO A 377 11.63 25.13 16.53
CA PRO A 377 11.30 25.70 15.22
C PRO A 377 12.49 25.83 14.26
N ASN A 378 13.72 25.68 14.74
CA ASN A 378 14.93 25.76 13.91
C ASN A 378 15.49 24.38 13.56
N TRP A 379 14.92 23.29 14.08
CA TRP A 379 15.52 21.96 13.92
C TRP A 379 15.69 21.59 12.45
N VAL A 380 14.66 21.81 11.62
CA VAL A 380 14.72 21.52 10.18
C VAL A 380 15.76 22.41 9.49
N LYS A 381 15.78 23.71 9.82
CA LYS A 381 16.79 24.65 9.31
C LYS A 381 18.21 24.18 9.60
N ASP A 382 18.45 23.60 10.77
CA ASP A 382 19.79 23.25 11.24
C ASP A 382 20.27 21.89 10.71
N HIS A 383 19.36 20.95 10.41
CA HIS A 383 19.71 19.57 10.04
C HIS A 383 19.42 19.18 8.59
N VAL A 384 18.52 19.89 7.91
CA VAL A 384 18.07 19.54 6.55
C VAL A 384 18.60 20.55 5.54
N HIS A 385 19.30 20.06 4.53
CA HIS A 385 19.81 20.86 3.41
C HIS A 385 18.72 21.10 2.38
N SER A 386 18.06 20.03 1.93
CA SER A 386 17.04 20.09 0.89
C SER A 386 16.02 18.98 1.05
N PHE A 387 14.80 19.26 0.60
CA PHE A 387 13.74 18.28 0.40
C PHE A 387 13.59 18.03 -1.10
N VAL A 388 14.01 16.85 -1.56
CA VAL A 388 13.82 16.37 -2.93
C VAL A 388 12.55 15.51 -2.96
N ASN A 389 11.46 16.11 -3.42
CA ASN A 389 10.14 15.49 -3.60
C ASN A 389 10.06 14.86 -5.00
N ILE A 390 10.17 13.54 -5.10
CA ILE A 390 10.03 12.80 -6.35
C ILE A 390 8.61 12.23 -6.46
N ALA A 391 7.81 12.75 -7.40
CA ALA A 391 6.45 12.28 -7.68
C ALA A 391 5.52 12.20 -6.43
N GLY A 392 5.67 13.13 -5.48
CA GLY A 392 4.85 13.14 -4.27
C GLY A 392 3.38 13.51 -4.55
N PRO A 393 2.39 12.74 -4.07
CA PRO A 393 0.97 13.04 -4.20
C PRO A 393 0.53 14.01 -3.09
N LEU A 394 1.03 15.24 -3.13
CA LEU A 394 0.85 16.22 -2.07
C LEU A 394 -0.65 16.50 -1.78
N LEU A 395 -1.50 16.51 -2.81
CA LEU A 395 -2.95 16.65 -2.64
C LEU A 395 -3.71 15.32 -2.65
N GLY A 396 -3.03 14.17 -2.60
CA GLY A 396 -3.65 12.85 -2.66
C GLY A 396 -3.92 12.33 -4.08
N VAL A 397 -4.50 11.15 -4.22
CA VAL A 397 -4.79 10.51 -5.51
C VAL A 397 -6.21 9.96 -5.56
N PRO A 398 -7.01 10.24 -6.61
CA PRO A 398 -8.35 9.68 -6.79
C PRO A 398 -8.42 8.15 -6.66
N LYS A 399 -7.35 7.45 -7.07
CA LYS A 399 -7.19 6.00 -6.92
C LYS A 399 -7.40 5.50 -5.49
N THR A 400 -7.01 6.28 -4.49
CA THR A 400 -7.20 5.88 -3.09
C THR A 400 -8.66 5.88 -2.69
N LEU A 401 -9.46 6.84 -3.18
CA LEU A 401 -10.90 6.91 -2.94
C LEU A 401 -11.57 5.66 -3.50
N ALA A 402 -11.33 5.31 -4.77
CA ALA A 402 -11.88 4.10 -5.39
C ALA A 402 -11.46 2.83 -4.64
N ALA A 403 -10.20 2.74 -4.22
CA ALA A 403 -9.69 1.60 -3.46
C ALA A 403 -10.41 1.41 -2.11
N VAL A 404 -10.59 2.47 -1.31
CA VAL A 404 -11.27 2.35 0.00
C VAL A 404 -12.79 2.30 -0.12
N LEU A 405 -13.37 2.81 -1.21
CA LEU A 405 -14.80 2.82 -1.45
C LEU A 405 -15.30 1.46 -1.93
N SER A 406 -14.76 0.96 -3.04
CA SER A 406 -15.24 -0.26 -3.72
C SER A 406 -14.19 -1.38 -3.85
N GLY A 407 -12.95 -1.16 -3.38
CA GLY A 407 -11.90 -2.18 -3.43
C GLY A 407 -11.30 -2.36 -4.84
N GLU A 408 -11.45 -1.36 -5.69
CA GLU A 408 -11.02 -1.38 -7.09
C GLU A 408 -9.80 -0.47 -7.29
N VAL A 409 -8.84 -0.97 -8.06
CA VAL A 409 -7.67 -0.21 -8.55
C VAL A 409 -7.59 -0.43 -10.06
N ARG A 410 -7.11 0.55 -10.85
CA ARG A 410 -6.93 0.41 -12.32
C ARG A 410 -6.25 -0.89 -12.74
N ASP A 411 -5.26 -1.35 -11.98
CA ASP A 411 -4.52 -2.59 -12.22
C ASP A 411 -5.38 -3.86 -12.02
N THR A 412 -6.62 -3.72 -11.56
CA THR A 412 -7.64 -4.79 -11.51
C THR A 412 -8.76 -4.57 -12.53
N ALA A 413 -9.05 -3.32 -12.91
CA ALA A 413 -10.09 -2.97 -13.88
C ALA A 413 -9.63 -3.10 -15.34
N GLN A 414 -8.34 -2.91 -15.62
CA GLN A 414 -7.73 -3.06 -16.96
C GLN A 414 -7.23 -4.48 -17.24
N LEU A 415 -7.37 -5.38 -16.27
CA LEU A 415 -7.07 -6.79 -16.47
C LEU A 415 -8.15 -7.39 -17.35
N GLY A 416 -7.75 -7.95 -18.50
CA GLY A 416 -8.66 -8.70 -19.36
C GLY A 416 -9.51 -9.70 -18.56
N THR A 417 -10.68 -10.04 -19.09
CA THR A 417 -11.74 -10.79 -18.37
C THR A 417 -11.25 -12.02 -17.60
N VAL A 418 -10.20 -12.71 -18.06
CA VAL A 418 -9.60 -13.88 -17.40
C VAL A 418 -8.75 -13.51 -16.18
N SER A 419 -8.00 -12.40 -16.23
CA SER A 419 -7.15 -11.91 -15.12
C SER A 419 -7.96 -11.23 -14.03
N ALA A 420 -8.97 -10.43 -14.42
CA ALA A 420 -9.96 -9.88 -13.48
C ALA A 420 -10.74 -11.01 -12.79
N TYR A 421 -11.18 -12.02 -13.55
CA TYR A 421 -11.85 -13.20 -12.99
C TYR A 421 -10.93 -14.03 -12.07
N ALA A 422 -9.65 -14.19 -12.39
CA ALA A 422 -8.70 -14.86 -11.50
C ALA A 422 -8.54 -14.09 -10.18
N LEU A 423 -8.34 -12.76 -10.24
CA LEU A 423 -8.21 -11.92 -9.04
C LEU A 423 -9.49 -11.80 -8.23
N GLU A 424 -10.66 -11.70 -8.85
CA GLU A 424 -11.96 -11.75 -8.16
C GLU A 424 -12.19 -13.09 -7.47
N LYS A 425 -11.68 -14.18 -8.06
CA LYS A 425 -11.74 -15.52 -7.47
C LYS A 425 -10.74 -15.71 -6.33
N PHE A 426 -9.64 -14.93 -6.29
CA PHE A 426 -8.66 -14.95 -5.20
C PHE A 426 -8.98 -13.93 -4.10
N PHE A 427 -9.48 -12.74 -4.41
CA PHE A 427 -9.92 -11.71 -3.46
C PHE A 427 -11.17 -11.02 -4.01
N SER A 428 -12.27 -11.05 -3.26
CA SER A 428 -13.44 -10.24 -3.61
C SER A 428 -13.14 -8.75 -3.46
N ARG A 429 -13.89 -7.91 -4.19
CA ARG A 429 -13.85 -6.45 -4.06
C ARG A 429 -14.03 -5.99 -2.61
N ARG A 430 -14.97 -6.60 -1.88
CA ARG A 430 -15.22 -6.26 -0.48
C ARG A 430 -14.08 -6.65 0.45
N GLU A 431 -13.48 -7.84 0.30
CA GLU A 431 -12.30 -8.22 1.08
C GLU A 431 -11.14 -7.25 0.86
N ARG A 432 -10.94 -6.79 -0.38
CA ARG A 432 -9.93 -5.76 -0.69
C ARG A 432 -10.29 -4.43 -0.04
N ALA A 433 -11.53 -3.96 -0.17
CA ALA A 433 -11.98 -2.72 0.45
C ALA A 433 -11.80 -2.76 1.97
N ASP A 434 -12.19 -3.85 2.63
CA ASP A 434 -12.04 -4.02 4.08
C ASP A 434 -10.57 -4.09 4.52
N LEU A 435 -9.70 -4.70 3.72
CA LEU A 435 -8.26 -4.70 3.94
C LEU A 435 -7.68 -3.28 3.78
N PHE A 436 -8.02 -2.59 2.69
CA PHE A 436 -7.55 -1.24 2.39
C PHE A 436 -8.04 -0.21 3.41
N ARG A 437 -9.27 -0.33 3.91
CA ARG A 437 -9.79 0.47 5.02
C ARG A 437 -9.01 0.27 6.32
N SER A 438 -8.38 -0.89 6.51
CA SER A 438 -7.49 -1.09 7.67
C SER A 438 -6.16 -0.34 7.53
N TRP A 439 -5.73 0.02 6.32
CA TRP A 439 -4.43 0.66 6.07
C TRP A 439 -4.53 2.19 6.21
N GLY A 440 -4.16 2.69 7.38
CA GLY A 440 -4.07 4.14 7.64
C GLY A 440 -3.07 4.86 6.73
N GLY A 441 -2.03 4.20 6.24
CA GLY A 441 -1.08 4.80 5.29
C GLY A 441 -1.75 5.10 3.94
N LEU A 442 -2.55 4.17 3.42
CA LEU A 442 -3.31 4.37 2.18
C LEU A 442 -4.28 5.55 2.30
N SER A 443 -4.96 5.67 3.44
CA SER A 443 -5.94 6.75 3.69
C SER A 443 -5.29 8.14 3.78
N SER A 444 -3.97 8.24 4.00
CA SER A 444 -3.25 9.52 3.99
C SER A 444 -3.25 10.21 2.61
N MET A 445 -3.49 9.43 1.55
CA MET A 445 -3.45 9.89 0.17
C MET A 445 -4.84 10.13 -0.41
N ILE A 446 -5.89 10.16 0.41
CA ILE A 446 -7.21 10.63 -0.04
C ILE A 446 -7.07 12.07 -0.59
N PRO A 447 -7.75 12.41 -1.70
CA PRO A 447 -7.76 13.75 -2.25
C PRO A 447 -8.05 14.83 -1.20
N LYS A 448 -7.24 15.88 -1.18
CA LYS A 448 -7.29 16.98 -0.21
C LYS A 448 -7.79 18.26 -0.88
N GLY A 449 -8.49 19.09 -0.11
CA GLY A 449 -9.04 20.37 -0.54
C GLY A 449 -10.45 20.31 -1.13
N GLY A 450 -11.07 19.13 -1.17
CA GLY A 450 -12.48 18.96 -1.59
C GLY A 450 -12.77 19.60 -2.94
N ASP A 451 -13.95 20.20 -3.06
CA ASP A 451 -14.41 20.79 -4.31
C ASP A 451 -13.62 22.04 -4.74
N ARG A 452 -12.93 22.70 -3.78
CA ARG A 452 -12.07 23.87 -4.05
C ARG A 452 -10.87 23.55 -4.93
N VAL A 453 -10.34 22.33 -4.78
CA VAL A 453 -9.20 21.83 -5.56
C VAL A 453 -9.70 20.98 -6.72
N TRP A 454 -10.57 20.02 -6.45
CA TRP A 454 -10.88 18.95 -7.41
C TRP A 454 -12.03 19.29 -8.36
N GLY A 455 -12.73 20.40 -8.12
CA GLY A 455 -13.87 20.85 -8.90
C GLY A 455 -15.22 20.47 -8.29
N SER A 456 -16.26 21.12 -8.80
CA SER A 456 -17.66 20.73 -8.54
C SER A 456 -18.13 19.78 -9.64
N VAL A 457 -19.26 19.10 -9.45
CA VAL A 457 -19.80 18.09 -10.38
C VAL A 457 -19.71 18.46 -11.87
N ASN A 458 -19.90 19.74 -12.22
CA ASN A 458 -19.95 20.21 -13.61
C ASN A 458 -18.67 20.88 -14.12
N VAL A 459 -17.68 21.13 -13.25
CA VAL A 459 -16.47 21.85 -13.61
C VAL A 459 -15.29 21.49 -12.71
N ALA A 460 -14.14 21.20 -13.32
CA ALA A 460 -12.86 21.06 -12.64
C ALA A 460 -11.77 21.96 -13.26
N PRO A 461 -10.74 22.35 -12.47
CA PRO A 461 -9.62 23.16 -12.96
C PRO A 461 -8.89 22.56 -14.17
N ASP A 462 -8.83 21.24 -14.23
CA ASP A 462 -8.12 20.44 -15.22
C ASP A 462 -9.04 19.83 -16.29
N ASP A 463 -10.30 20.29 -16.39
CA ASP A 463 -11.17 19.96 -17.51
C ASP A 463 -10.52 20.40 -18.84
N ARG A 464 -10.62 19.55 -19.86
CA ARG A 464 -10.15 19.89 -21.20
C ARG A 464 -10.87 21.16 -21.70
N ALA A 465 -10.10 22.08 -22.28
CA ALA A 465 -10.66 23.22 -22.98
C ALA A 465 -11.60 22.71 -24.07
N ARG A 466 -12.72 23.41 -24.27
CA ARG A 466 -13.69 23.09 -25.31
C ARG A 466 -12.97 23.24 -26.66
N ASP A 467 -12.79 22.17 -27.42
CA ASP A 467 -12.19 22.29 -28.75
C ASP A 467 -13.14 23.11 -29.62
N GLU A 468 -12.73 24.31 -30.02
CA GLU A 468 -13.52 25.20 -30.90
C GLU A 468 -13.86 24.52 -32.25
N GLU A 469 -13.09 23.50 -32.66
CA GLU A 469 -13.39 22.66 -33.82
C GLU A 469 -14.66 21.81 -33.64
N GLU A 470 -14.99 21.38 -32.43
CA GLU A 470 -16.25 20.68 -32.13
C GLU A 470 -17.43 21.65 -32.19
N ASP A 471 -17.25 22.91 -31.77
CA ASP A 471 -18.27 23.96 -31.89
C ASP A 471 -18.50 24.36 -33.36
N LEU A 472 -17.44 24.48 -34.18
CA LEU A 472 -17.54 24.82 -35.62
C LEU A 472 -18.15 23.69 -36.48
N MET A 473 -17.86 22.43 -36.16
CA MET A 473 -18.51 21.27 -36.80
C MET A 473 -19.99 21.17 -36.39
N ASN A 474 -20.33 21.60 -35.17
CA ASN A 474 -21.72 21.59 -34.67
C ASN A 474 -22.55 22.83 -35.07
N GLU A 475 -21.93 23.95 -35.44
CA GLU A 475 -22.63 25.13 -35.97
C GLU A 475 -23.05 24.96 -37.45
N ASN A 476 -22.28 24.21 -38.25
CA ASN A 476 -22.59 23.97 -39.67
C ASN A 476 -23.75 22.98 -39.89
N THR A 477 -24.27 22.35 -38.85
CA THR A 477 -25.41 21.42 -38.90
C THR A 477 -26.76 22.08 -38.59
N THR A 478 -26.81 23.40 -38.47
CA THR A 478 -27.98 24.19 -38.01
C THR A 478 -29.18 24.23 -38.96
N ASN A 479 -29.17 23.51 -40.09
CA ASN A 479 -30.26 23.56 -41.07
C ASN A 479 -31.02 22.26 -41.32
N ASN A 480 -30.77 21.16 -40.60
CA ASN A 480 -31.59 19.95 -40.74
C ASN A 480 -31.98 19.38 -39.37
N GLN A 481 -33.27 19.05 -39.24
CA GLN A 481 -33.97 18.51 -38.06
C GLN A 481 -33.04 17.80 -37.06
N GLU A 482 -32.85 18.40 -35.89
CA GLU A 482 -32.08 17.81 -34.79
C GLU A 482 -32.71 16.48 -34.35
N THR A 483 -31.99 15.38 -34.53
CA THR A 483 -32.34 14.08 -33.97
C THR A 483 -32.12 14.07 -32.45
N PRO A 484 -32.96 13.41 -31.64
CA PRO A 484 -32.77 13.26 -30.19
C PRO A 484 -31.38 12.75 -29.80
N GLU A 485 -30.76 11.90 -30.63
CA GLU A 485 -29.39 11.41 -30.44
C GLU A 485 -28.31 12.50 -30.56
N ALA A 486 -28.51 13.52 -31.41
CA ALA A 486 -27.60 14.65 -31.55
C ALA A 486 -27.75 15.63 -30.37
N THR A 487 -28.97 15.82 -29.88
CA THR A 487 -29.26 16.58 -28.66
C THR A 487 -28.73 15.86 -27.40
N MET A 488 -28.75 14.52 -27.39
CA MET A 488 -28.19 13.69 -26.31
C MET A 488 -26.66 13.68 -26.33
N LYS A 489 -26.03 13.59 -27.52
CA LYS A 489 -24.57 13.75 -27.72
C LYS A 489 -24.03 15.12 -27.28
N ARG A 490 -24.84 16.18 -27.39
CA ARG A 490 -24.52 17.53 -26.88
C ARG A 490 -24.59 17.67 -25.36
N LYS A 491 -25.26 16.75 -24.64
CA LYS A 491 -25.73 16.99 -23.26
C LYS A 491 -24.79 16.49 -22.16
N TRP A 492 -23.87 15.59 -22.46
CA TRP A 492 -23.01 14.96 -21.46
C TRP A 492 -21.57 15.45 -21.59
N LYS A 493 -21.33 16.66 -21.07
CA LYS A 493 -19.96 17.11 -20.76
C LYS A 493 -19.55 16.44 -19.44
N GLN A 494 -18.89 15.29 -19.51
CA GLN A 494 -18.40 14.63 -18.29
C GLN A 494 -17.17 15.38 -17.78
N SER A 495 -17.36 16.23 -16.77
CA SER A 495 -16.29 16.94 -16.09
C SER A 495 -15.49 16.00 -15.18
N PHE A 496 -14.19 16.27 -14.99
CA PHE A 496 -13.40 15.62 -13.92
C PHE A 496 -13.88 16.00 -12.52
N GLY A 497 -14.70 17.05 -12.39
CA GLY A 497 -15.29 17.48 -11.13
C GLY A 497 -16.40 16.53 -10.64
N ALA A 498 -16.99 15.73 -11.53
CA ALA A 498 -17.73 14.53 -11.16
C ALA A 498 -16.74 13.41 -10.81
N MET A 499 -16.20 13.44 -9.59
CA MET A 499 -15.24 12.46 -9.08
C MET A 499 -15.79 11.03 -9.19
N LEU A 500 -17.07 10.85 -8.85
CA LEU A 500 -17.84 9.63 -9.09
C LEU A 500 -19.05 9.98 -9.99
N ALA A 501 -18.92 9.69 -11.27
CA ALA A 501 -19.95 9.88 -12.27
C ALA A 501 -20.86 8.65 -12.35
N PHE A 502 -21.98 8.70 -11.65
CA PHE A 502 -22.99 7.63 -11.68
C PHE A 502 -23.72 7.52 -13.02
N THR A 503 -23.86 6.31 -13.56
CA THR A 503 -24.59 6.05 -14.82
C THR A 503 -26.10 6.28 -14.67
N GLU A 504 -26.79 6.63 -15.76
CA GLU A 504 -28.23 6.97 -15.73
C GLU A 504 -29.09 5.87 -15.09
N ASN A 505 -28.77 4.60 -15.37
CA ASN A 505 -29.49 3.43 -14.84
C ASN A 505 -29.39 3.29 -13.32
N SER A 506 -28.39 3.92 -12.71
CA SER A 506 -28.12 3.81 -11.28
C SER A 506 -29.03 4.66 -10.41
N ASN A 507 -29.87 5.55 -10.96
CA ASN A 507 -30.72 6.48 -10.20
C ASN A 507 -29.95 7.20 -9.05
N MET A 508 -28.66 7.46 -9.25
CA MET A 508 -27.79 8.18 -8.32
C MET A 508 -27.26 9.44 -9.00
N ASN A 509 -27.16 10.53 -8.24
CA ASN A 509 -26.56 11.75 -8.75
C ASN A 509 -25.04 11.57 -8.82
N HIS A 510 -24.39 12.23 -9.78
CA HIS A 510 -22.94 12.36 -9.77
C HIS A 510 -22.47 13.05 -8.49
N HIS A 511 -21.31 12.62 -7.98
CA HIS A 511 -20.73 13.16 -6.76
C HIS A 511 -19.45 13.93 -7.08
N SER A 512 -19.33 15.13 -6.52
CA SER A 512 -18.06 15.85 -6.41
C SER A 512 -17.10 15.16 -5.43
N MET A 513 -15.93 15.74 -5.17
CA MET A 513 -15.01 15.14 -4.20
C MET A 513 -15.61 15.13 -2.79
N ASP A 514 -16.26 16.22 -2.38
CA ASP A 514 -16.90 16.33 -1.06
C ASP A 514 -18.09 15.37 -0.93
N ASP A 515 -18.96 15.28 -1.95
CA ASP A 515 -20.07 14.31 -1.99
C ASP A 515 -19.56 12.86 -1.96
N SER A 516 -18.43 12.59 -2.61
CA SER A 516 -17.80 11.27 -2.61
C SER A 516 -17.28 10.88 -1.23
N MET A 517 -16.73 11.82 -0.46
CA MET A 517 -16.35 11.59 0.94
C MET A 517 -17.57 11.30 1.82
N VAL A 518 -18.71 11.94 1.57
CA VAL A 518 -19.97 11.64 2.26
C VAL A 518 -20.48 10.24 1.91
N LEU A 519 -20.33 9.81 0.66
CA LEU A 519 -20.67 8.43 0.28
C LEU A 519 -19.73 7.43 0.95
N LEU A 520 -18.42 7.70 0.94
CA LEU A 520 -17.42 6.86 1.58
C LEU A 520 -17.71 6.68 3.07
N SER A 521 -18.06 7.76 3.78
CA SER A 521 -18.34 7.69 5.22
C SER A 521 -19.56 6.81 5.52
N LYS A 522 -20.57 6.81 4.64
CA LYS A 522 -21.73 5.90 4.74
C LYS A 522 -21.36 4.45 4.46
N MET A 523 -20.44 4.19 3.53
CA MET A 523 -20.08 2.84 3.08
C MET A 523 -19.01 2.14 3.91
N ALA A 524 -18.05 2.89 4.47
CA ALA A 524 -16.87 2.32 5.12
C ALA A 524 -17.10 1.92 6.59
N GLY A 525 -18.17 2.40 7.21
CA GLY A 525 -18.54 2.11 8.59
C GLY A 525 -17.82 2.95 9.65
N ASP A 526 -18.31 2.88 10.89
CA ASP A 526 -17.89 3.77 11.98
C ASP A 526 -16.42 3.62 12.37
N ASP A 527 -15.90 2.40 12.37
CA ASP A 527 -14.49 2.13 12.69
C ASP A 527 -13.53 2.86 11.74
N TYR A 528 -13.82 2.80 10.43
CA TYR A 528 -13.00 3.48 9.42
C TYR A 528 -13.12 5.00 9.56
N ASN A 529 -14.34 5.51 9.75
CA ASN A 529 -14.59 6.93 9.93
C ASN A 529 -13.85 7.48 11.16
N ALA A 530 -13.89 6.75 12.27
CA ALA A 530 -13.17 7.09 13.49
C ALA A 530 -11.64 7.03 13.29
N MET A 531 -11.14 6.09 12.48
CA MET A 531 -9.74 6.02 12.10
C MET A 531 -9.31 7.20 11.24
N LEU A 532 -10.08 7.53 10.21
CA LEU A 532 -9.76 8.67 9.34
C LEU A 532 -9.78 9.98 10.13
N ALA A 533 -10.83 10.22 10.92
CA ALA A 533 -11.00 11.45 11.69
C ALA A 533 -9.91 11.69 12.75
N ARG A 534 -9.38 10.61 13.36
CA ARG A 534 -8.30 10.72 14.35
C ARG A 534 -6.89 10.82 13.74
N THR A 535 -6.75 10.58 12.43
CA THR A 535 -5.43 10.48 11.78
C THR A 535 -5.17 11.58 10.76
N TYR A 536 -6.16 11.96 9.94
CA TYR A 536 -5.96 12.88 8.82
C TYR A 536 -7.07 13.90 8.66
N THR A 537 -6.72 15.01 8.03
CA THR A 537 -7.67 15.96 7.45
C THR A 537 -7.58 15.95 5.92
N VAL A 538 -8.72 16.18 5.28
CA VAL A 538 -8.83 16.27 3.80
C VAL A 538 -9.31 17.65 3.34
N GLY A 539 -9.45 18.60 4.26
CA GLY A 539 -9.89 19.97 3.98
C GLY A 539 -8.77 20.88 3.46
N ALA A 540 -9.05 22.17 3.45
CA ALA A 540 -8.09 23.23 3.13
C ALA A 540 -8.33 24.46 4.01
N SER A 541 -7.26 25.05 4.52
CA SER A 541 -7.28 26.36 5.19
C SER A 541 -6.99 27.46 4.17
N VAL A 542 -7.85 28.47 4.13
CA VAL A 542 -7.73 29.62 3.19
C VAL A 542 -7.48 30.94 3.90
N THR A 543 -7.67 30.98 5.22
CA THR A 543 -7.32 32.14 6.04
C THR A 543 -6.12 31.85 6.94
N GLN A 544 -5.40 32.91 7.31
CA GLN A 544 -4.28 32.79 8.24
C GLN A 544 -4.71 32.25 9.61
N ASP A 545 -5.93 32.59 10.06
CA ASP A 545 -6.47 32.12 11.34
C ASP A 545 -6.81 30.63 11.32
N GLU A 546 -7.39 30.13 10.22
CA GLU A 546 -7.59 28.70 10.01
C GLU A 546 -6.24 27.97 10.01
N MET A 547 -5.27 28.47 9.25
CA MET A 547 -3.93 27.88 9.16
C MET A 547 -3.24 27.84 10.53
N ASN A 548 -3.30 28.92 11.31
CA ASN A 548 -2.69 28.97 12.65
C ASN A 548 -3.29 27.95 13.61
N LYS A 549 -4.58 27.62 13.47
CA LYS A 549 -5.26 26.58 14.26
C LYS A 549 -4.92 25.19 13.72
N SER A 550 -5.01 25.00 12.41
CA SER A 550 -4.82 23.70 11.78
C SER A 550 -3.38 23.22 11.92
N ASN A 551 -2.38 24.08 11.74
CA ASN A 551 -0.94 23.76 11.77
C ASN A 551 -0.47 23.18 13.12
N LYS A 552 -1.23 23.40 14.20
CA LYS A 552 -0.94 22.85 15.54
C LYS A 552 -1.51 21.44 15.75
N ARG A 553 -2.50 21.01 14.95
CA ARG A 553 -3.15 19.71 15.10
C ARG A 553 -2.31 18.63 14.40
N SER A 554 -1.97 17.56 15.11
CA SER A 554 -1.23 16.44 14.52
C SER A 554 -1.92 15.79 13.32
N THR A 555 -3.26 15.83 13.27
CA THR A 555 -4.06 15.29 12.15
C THR A 555 -3.92 16.07 10.85
N SER A 556 -3.48 17.33 10.90
CA SER A 556 -3.30 18.16 9.69
C SER A 556 -1.87 18.10 9.14
N TRP A 557 -0.91 17.55 9.87
CA TRP A 557 0.52 17.61 9.51
C TRP A 557 0.86 16.89 8.21
N ALA A 558 0.00 15.97 7.75
CA ALA A 558 0.13 15.32 6.44
C ALA A 558 -0.53 16.10 5.29
N ASN A 559 -1.28 17.16 5.60
CA ASN A 559 -2.06 17.95 4.66
C ASN A 559 -1.37 19.30 4.38
N PRO A 560 -0.75 19.48 3.20
CA PRO A 560 -0.04 20.72 2.88
C PRO A 560 -0.96 21.93 2.66
N LEU A 561 -2.29 21.74 2.65
CA LEU A 561 -3.29 22.81 2.65
C LEU A 561 -3.75 23.22 4.06
N GLU A 562 -3.29 22.52 5.10
CA GLU A 562 -3.64 22.80 6.51
C GLU A 562 -2.43 22.83 7.44
N ALA A 563 -1.23 22.56 6.93
CA ALA A 563 0.02 22.72 7.64
C ALA A 563 1.02 23.44 6.75
N THR A 564 1.90 24.23 7.38
CA THR A 564 2.87 25.07 6.66
C THR A 564 4.16 24.32 6.40
N LEU A 565 4.92 24.74 5.39
CA LEU A 565 6.34 24.40 5.32
C LEU A 565 7.08 24.78 6.62
N PRO A 566 8.16 24.06 6.96
CA PRO A 566 8.93 24.30 8.17
C PRO A 566 9.62 25.67 8.14
N ASN A 567 10.03 26.15 9.32
CA ASN A 567 10.75 27.41 9.44
C ASN A 567 12.23 27.26 9.05
N ALA A 568 12.48 27.12 7.75
CA ALA A 568 13.80 26.82 7.18
C ALA A 568 14.09 27.63 5.90
N PRO A 569 14.30 28.97 6.00
CA PRO A 569 14.46 29.84 4.82
C PRO A 569 15.67 29.50 3.94
N GLY A 570 16.70 28.84 4.49
CA GLY A 570 17.87 28.38 3.73
C GLY A 570 17.72 27.00 3.10
N MET A 571 16.64 26.27 3.41
CA MET A 571 16.35 24.97 2.78
C MET A 571 15.76 25.21 1.39
N LYS A 572 16.04 24.29 0.46
CA LYS A 572 15.39 24.25 -0.85
C LYS A 572 14.46 23.04 -0.95
N VAL A 573 13.32 23.22 -1.60
CA VAL A 573 12.41 22.14 -1.98
C VAL A 573 12.50 21.95 -3.50
N TYR A 574 12.89 20.76 -3.92
CA TYR A 574 12.92 20.36 -5.33
C TYR A 574 11.74 19.44 -5.60
N CYS A 575 10.78 19.89 -6.41
CA CYS A 575 9.67 19.06 -6.87
C CYS A 575 10.00 18.48 -8.24
N LEU A 576 10.26 17.18 -8.27
CA LEU A 576 10.65 16.43 -9.46
C LEU A 576 9.52 15.45 -9.80
N TYR A 577 8.77 15.67 -10.87
CA TYR A 577 7.63 14.80 -11.19
C TYR A 577 7.39 14.62 -12.68
N GLY A 578 6.76 13.49 -13.03
CA GLY A 578 6.43 13.13 -14.39
C GLY A 578 5.18 13.83 -14.89
N VAL A 579 5.14 14.13 -16.18
CA VAL A 579 3.98 14.72 -16.88
C VAL A 579 3.78 14.06 -18.24
N GLY A 580 2.58 14.22 -18.82
CA GLY A 580 2.26 13.72 -20.15
C GLY A 580 1.90 12.23 -20.19
N LYS A 581 1.71 11.57 -19.04
CA LYS A 581 1.21 10.19 -18.97
C LYS A 581 -0.25 10.16 -18.54
N SER A 582 -1.04 9.35 -19.24
CA SER A 582 -2.47 9.20 -18.97
C SER A 582 -2.72 8.60 -17.57
N THR A 583 -3.44 9.34 -16.73
CA THR A 583 -3.52 9.14 -15.28
C THR A 583 -4.95 9.16 -14.76
N GLU A 584 -5.29 8.28 -13.81
CA GLU A 584 -6.63 8.19 -13.23
C GLU A 584 -7.06 9.50 -12.55
N ARG A 585 -8.18 10.10 -12.99
CA ARG A 585 -8.64 11.40 -12.48
C ARG A 585 -10.06 11.40 -11.91
N SER A 586 -10.98 10.64 -12.49
CA SER A 586 -12.32 10.38 -11.96
C SER A 586 -12.87 9.05 -12.48
N TYR A 587 -14.03 8.63 -12.00
CA TYR A 587 -14.56 7.29 -12.27
C TYR A 587 -16.05 7.31 -12.62
N SER A 588 -16.44 6.47 -13.58
CA SER A 588 -17.83 6.12 -13.88
C SER A 588 -18.25 4.99 -12.95
N TYR A 589 -19.31 5.19 -12.19
CA TYR A 589 -19.80 4.25 -11.18
C TYR A 589 -21.22 3.80 -11.50
N SER A 590 -21.57 2.59 -11.06
CA SER A 590 -22.93 2.07 -11.11
C SER A 590 -23.22 1.27 -9.84
N ARG A 591 -24.49 0.95 -9.58
CA ARG A 591 -24.81 -0.03 -8.55
C ARG A 591 -24.48 -1.42 -9.07
N ILE A 592 -24.02 -2.30 -8.19
CA ILE A 592 -23.74 -3.70 -8.57
C ILE A 592 -24.99 -4.40 -9.10
N SER A 593 -26.18 -4.05 -8.61
CA SER A 593 -27.47 -4.58 -9.09
C SER A 593 -27.79 -4.22 -10.54
N ASP A 594 -27.20 -3.13 -11.04
CA ASP A 594 -27.58 -2.50 -12.29
C ASP A 594 -26.59 -2.83 -13.43
N LEU A 595 -25.56 -3.64 -13.14
CA LEU A 595 -24.57 -4.10 -14.13
C LEU A 595 -25.04 -5.36 -14.85
N GLU A 596 -24.84 -5.42 -16.16
CA GLU A 596 -25.06 -6.62 -16.99
C GLU A 596 -23.76 -7.14 -17.60
N PRO A 597 -23.39 -8.44 -17.38
CA PRO A 597 -24.05 -9.41 -16.52
C PRO A 597 -23.86 -9.06 -15.02
N PRO A 598 -24.82 -9.44 -14.15
CA PRO A 598 -24.70 -9.18 -12.73
C PRO A 598 -23.45 -9.87 -12.16
N ILE A 599 -22.60 -9.09 -11.50
CA ILE A 599 -21.39 -9.62 -10.85
C ILE A 599 -21.85 -10.43 -9.64
N LEU A 600 -21.84 -11.76 -9.76
CA LEU A 600 -22.17 -12.68 -8.69
C LEU A 600 -21.12 -12.56 -7.56
N ASP A 601 -21.46 -11.87 -6.47
CA ASP A 601 -20.71 -11.93 -5.21
C ASP A 601 -20.96 -13.30 -4.55
N GLN A 602 -20.34 -14.37 -5.10
CA GLN A 602 -20.49 -15.74 -4.61
C GLN A 602 -19.79 -15.90 -3.25
N ARG A 603 -20.49 -15.63 -2.15
CA ARG A 603 -20.02 -15.97 -0.80
C ARG A 603 -20.72 -17.21 -0.24
N PRO A 604 -20.03 -17.98 0.63
CA PRO A 604 -20.67 -18.62 1.76
C PRO A 604 -20.97 -17.55 2.83
N GLY A 605 -22.25 -17.34 3.13
CA GLY A 605 -22.70 -16.31 4.09
C GLY A 605 -23.38 -15.14 3.40
N ASN A 606 -24.52 -15.43 2.76
CA ASN A 606 -25.50 -14.42 2.36
C ASN A 606 -25.89 -13.59 3.58
N VAL A 607 -25.38 -12.38 3.69
CA VAL A 607 -26.22 -11.28 4.14
C VAL A 607 -26.63 -10.57 2.87
N SER A 608 -27.74 -11.04 2.30
CA SER A 608 -28.63 -10.21 1.50
C SER A 608 -29.11 -9.10 2.43
N ASP A 609 -28.28 -8.07 2.61
CA ASP A 609 -28.64 -6.92 3.41
C ASP A 609 -29.50 -6.00 2.54
N GLU A 610 -30.64 -6.52 2.07
CA GLU A 610 -31.74 -5.73 1.48
C GLU A 610 -32.30 -4.72 2.51
N THR A 611 -31.89 -4.84 3.77
CA THR A 611 -32.18 -3.94 4.88
C THR A 611 -31.21 -2.75 5.02
N SER A 612 -30.03 -2.80 4.40
CA SER A 612 -29.07 -1.69 4.47
C SER A 612 -29.34 -0.68 3.34
N LYS A 613 -29.86 0.50 3.70
CA LYS A 613 -30.07 1.67 2.80
C LYS A 613 -28.79 2.23 2.13
N ILE A 614 -27.69 1.49 2.16
CA ILE A 614 -26.37 1.92 1.68
C ILE A 614 -26.17 1.28 0.29
N PRO A 615 -26.08 2.07 -0.79
CA PRO A 615 -25.95 1.54 -2.14
C PRO A 615 -24.60 0.83 -2.28
N ASN A 616 -24.63 -0.42 -2.74
CA ASN A 616 -23.43 -1.18 -3.09
C ASN A 616 -23.01 -0.79 -4.51
N VAL A 617 -21.95 0.02 -4.62
CA VAL A 617 -21.51 0.65 -5.87
C VAL A 617 -20.11 0.20 -6.26
N CYS A 618 -19.83 0.21 -7.56
CA CYS A 618 -18.51 -0.10 -8.11
C CYS A 618 -18.26 0.66 -9.42
N ILE A 619 -17.01 0.65 -9.87
CA ILE A 619 -16.64 1.18 -11.18
C ILE A 619 -17.41 0.41 -12.25
N ASP A 620 -18.07 1.14 -13.14
CA ASP A 620 -18.73 0.56 -14.31
C ASP A 620 -17.71 0.38 -15.44
N THR A 621 -17.16 -0.83 -15.52
CA THR A 621 -16.13 -1.18 -16.51
C THR A 621 -16.68 -1.29 -17.93
N THR A 622 -18.02 -1.22 -18.11
CA THR A 622 -18.65 -1.21 -19.43
C THR A 622 -18.59 0.15 -20.11
N VAL A 623 -18.37 1.23 -19.33
CA VAL A 623 -18.25 2.59 -19.86
C VAL A 623 -16.88 2.76 -20.50
N HIS A 624 -16.87 3.05 -21.80
CA HIS A 624 -15.66 3.30 -22.58
C HIS A 624 -15.93 4.39 -23.61
N ASP A 625 -15.12 5.45 -23.58
CA ASP A 625 -15.19 6.58 -24.52
C ASP A 625 -13.80 7.15 -24.74
N ASP A 626 -13.16 6.78 -25.85
CA ASP A 626 -11.82 7.24 -26.21
C ASP A 626 -11.73 8.77 -26.39
N ARG A 627 -12.83 9.43 -26.80
CA ARG A 627 -12.85 10.89 -27.05
C ARG A 627 -12.76 11.63 -25.73
N LEU A 628 -13.53 11.18 -24.75
CA LEU A 628 -13.49 11.70 -23.38
C LEU A 628 -12.26 11.17 -22.61
N GLY A 629 -11.53 10.18 -23.13
CA GLY A 629 -10.40 9.57 -22.42
C GLY A 629 -10.86 8.67 -21.27
N ILE A 630 -12.01 8.01 -21.43
CA ILE A 630 -12.59 7.08 -20.47
C ILE A 630 -12.31 5.65 -20.94
N SER A 631 -11.62 4.88 -20.10
CA SER A 631 -11.28 3.49 -20.37
C SER A 631 -11.68 2.62 -19.19
N TYR A 632 -12.59 1.66 -19.41
CA TYR A 632 -13.10 0.75 -18.38
C TYR A 632 -13.68 1.50 -17.16
N GLY A 633 -14.47 2.53 -17.42
CA GLY A 633 -15.06 3.39 -16.40
C GLY A 633 -14.07 4.35 -15.74
N ILE A 634 -12.80 4.40 -16.15
CA ILE A 634 -11.79 5.29 -15.56
C ILE A 634 -11.56 6.47 -16.51
N HIS A 635 -11.89 7.67 -16.05
CA HIS A 635 -11.64 8.91 -16.78
C HIS A 635 -10.20 9.38 -16.52
N GLN A 636 -9.41 9.51 -17.58
CA GLN A 636 -7.97 9.75 -17.50
C GLN A 636 -7.61 11.21 -17.82
N GLY A 637 -6.87 11.84 -16.91
CA GLY A 637 -6.25 13.15 -17.07
C GLY A 637 -4.73 13.09 -17.25
N ASP A 638 -4.08 14.24 -17.15
CA ASP A 638 -2.62 14.35 -17.22
C ASP A 638 -1.97 14.04 -15.84
N GLY A 639 -0.76 13.51 -15.86
CA GLY A 639 0.02 13.13 -14.68
C GLY A 639 1.17 12.18 -15.01
N ASP A 640 1.53 11.34 -14.04
CA ASP A 640 2.64 10.37 -14.13
C ASP A 640 2.18 8.91 -14.26
N GLY A 641 0.90 8.67 -14.59
CA GLY A 641 0.27 7.35 -14.68
C GLY A 641 -0.47 6.94 -13.41
N THR A 642 -0.09 7.48 -12.25
CA THR A 642 -0.73 7.19 -10.94
C THR A 642 -1.24 8.45 -10.24
N VAL A 643 -0.44 9.52 -10.21
CA VAL A 643 -0.71 10.77 -9.51
C VAL A 643 -1.11 11.83 -10.53
N PRO A 644 -2.34 12.39 -10.44
CA PRO A 644 -2.75 13.47 -11.33
C PRO A 644 -1.85 14.69 -11.20
N LEU A 645 -1.67 15.41 -12.31
CA LEU A 645 -0.83 16.61 -12.39
C LEU A 645 -1.19 17.63 -11.31
N LEU A 646 -2.48 17.84 -11.05
CA LEU A 646 -2.95 18.76 -10.03
C LEU A 646 -2.40 18.41 -8.62
N SER A 647 -2.29 17.12 -8.30
CA SER A 647 -1.81 16.67 -7.00
C SER A 647 -0.30 16.76 -6.83
N THR A 648 0.46 16.40 -7.85
CA THR A 648 1.92 16.45 -7.78
C THR A 648 2.46 17.88 -7.98
N GLY A 649 1.73 18.71 -8.74
CA GLY A 649 2.20 20.02 -9.19
C GLY A 649 1.70 21.23 -8.39
N TYR A 650 0.43 21.27 -7.94
CA TYR A 650 -0.19 22.49 -7.43
C TYR A 650 0.59 23.12 -6.26
N MET A 651 0.94 22.33 -5.25
CA MET A 651 1.68 22.84 -4.10
C MET A 651 3.07 23.36 -4.48
N CYS A 652 3.72 22.76 -5.47
CA CYS A 652 5.06 23.14 -5.90
C CYS A 652 5.07 24.42 -6.76
N VAL A 653 4.06 24.57 -7.63
CA VAL A 653 3.98 25.66 -8.60
C VAL A 653 3.31 26.90 -8.02
N GLU A 654 2.24 26.74 -7.24
CA GLU A 654 1.41 27.84 -6.76
C GLU A 654 1.27 27.83 -5.22
N GLY A 655 0.88 26.71 -4.62
CA GLY A 655 0.57 26.61 -3.20
C GLY A 655 1.69 27.12 -2.28
N TRP A 656 2.90 26.55 -2.37
CA TRP A 656 4.05 26.97 -1.56
C TRP A 656 4.72 28.26 -2.04
N LYS A 657 4.22 28.91 -3.11
CA LYS A 657 4.59 30.30 -3.42
C LYS A 657 3.77 31.29 -2.57
N LYS A 658 2.59 30.88 -2.07
CA LYS A 658 1.76 31.68 -1.17
C LYS A 658 2.34 31.67 0.26
N LYS A 659 2.41 32.85 0.89
CA LYS A 659 2.87 33.00 2.29
C LYS A 659 2.04 32.20 3.30
N LEU A 660 0.77 31.95 2.99
CA LEU A 660 -0.13 31.17 3.84
C LEU A 660 0.42 29.75 4.10
N TYR A 661 0.92 29.09 3.07
CA TYR A 661 1.45 27.72 3.15
C TYR A 661 2.98 27.69 3.33
N ASN A 662 3.68 28.76 2.97
CA ASN A 662 5.13 28.89 3.08
C ASN A 662 5.53 30.21 3.78
N PRO A 663 5.32 30.32 5.11
CA PRO A 663 5.57 31.56 5.84
C PRO A 663 7.06 31.93 5.93
N ALA A 664 7.94 30.92 5.86
CA ALA A 664 9.40 31.11 5.94
C ALA A 664 10.03 31.49 4.59
N GLY A 665 9.27 31.48 3.50
CA GLY A 665 9.80 31.78 2.16
C GLY A 665 10.83 30.77 1.68
N VAL A 666 10.65 29.49 2.03
CA VAL A 666 11.48 28.38 1.55
C VAL A 666 11.48 28.39 0.02
N ASN A 667 12.66 28.27 -0.61
CA ASN A 667 12.74 28.28 -2.07
C ASN A 667 12.21 26.95 -2.64
N VAL A 668 11.21 27.03 -3.50
CA VAL A 668 10.58 25.86 -4.15
C VAL A 668 10.87 25.90 -5.64
N ILE A 669 11.52 24.86 -6.15
CA ILE A 669 11.92 24.70 -7.55
C ILE A 669 11.16 23.51 -8.12
N THR A 670 10.42 23.74 -9.20
CA THR A 670 9.67 22.69 -9.90
C THR A 670 10.38 22.28 -11.17
N ARG A 671 10.55 20.98 -11.39
CA ARG A 671 11.09 20.42 -12.63
C ARG A 671 10.24 19.25 -13.09
N GLU A 672 9.67 19.41 -14.27
CA GLU A 672 8.82 18.43 -14.91
C GLU A 672 9.59 17.56 -15.90
N TYR A 673 9.25 16.27 -15.91
CA TYR A 673 9.85 15.27 -16.78
C TYR A 673 8.78 14.71 -17.70
N ILE A 674 8.86 15.04 -18.99
CA ILE A 674 7.91 14.55 -19.98
C ILE A 674 8.10 13.04 -20.15
N HIS A 675 7.03 12.28 -19.96
CA HIS A 675 7.03 10.84 -20.11
C HIS A 675 7.40 10.44 -21.55
N GLN A 676 8.46 9.66 -21.70
CA GLN A 676 8.84 9.03 -22.96
C GLN A 676 9.04 7.53 -22.71
N GLY A 677 8.09 6.72 -23.15
CA GLY A 677 8.21 5.26 -23.08
C GLY A 677 9.25 4.73 -24.09
N SER A 678 9.87 3.60 -23.75
CA SER A 678 10.76 2.89 -24.66
C SER A 678 9.94 2.10 -25.67
N ALA A 679 10.39 2.13 -26.93
CA ALA A 679 9.83 1.28 -27.99
C ALA A 679 10.38 -0.16 -27.93
N SER A 680 11.36 -0.41 -27.05
CA SER A 680 12.03 -1.70 -26.93
C SER A 680 11.22 -2.66 -26.03
N PRO A 681 10.82 -3.84 -26.51
CA PRO A 681 10.09 -4.83 -25.69
C PRO A 681 10.91 -5.36 -24.51
N VAL A 682 12.25 -5.21 -24.54
CA VAL A 682 13.12 -5.62 -23.42
C VAL A 682 13.17 -4.58 -22.30
N ASP A 683 12.76 -3.33 -22.57
CA ASP A 683 12.68 -2.27 -21.57
C ASP A 683 11.34 -2.30 -20.84
N ILE A 684 11.15 -3.34 -20.02
CA ILE A 684 9.95 -3.60 -19.20
C ILE A 684 9.57 -2.45 -18.23
N ARG A 685 10.42 -1.41 -18.12
CA ARG A 685 10.27 -0.25 -17.23
C ARG A 685 10.32 1.08 -17.98
N GLY A 686 9.94 1.09 -19.26
CA GLY A 686 9.78 2.32 -20.04
C GLY A 686 11.07 3.03 -20.47
N GLY A 687 12.25 2.54 -20.09
CA GLY A 687 13.55 3.06 -20.52
C GLY A 687 14.00 4.36 -19.83
N LYS A 688 15.11 4.94 -20.28
CA LYS A 688 15.87 5.99 -19.56
C LYS A 688 15.15 7.34 -19.36
N ARG A 689 14.08 7.58 -20.12
CA ARG A 689 13.29 8.83 -20.12
C ARG A 689 11.84 8.63 -19.73
N THR A 690 11.50 7.44 -19.25
CA THR A 690 10.19 7.20 -18.64
C THR A 690 9.99 8.16 -17.48
N ALA A 691 8.78 8.71 -17.39
CA ALA A 691 8.31 9.45 -16.23
C ALA A 691 7.04 8.82 -15.65
N ASP A 692 6.88 7.50 -15.83
CA ASP A 692 5.88 6.74 -15.08
C ASP A 692 6.18 6.80 -13.58
N HIS A 693 5.16 6.73 -12.74
CA HIS A 693 5.21 7.04 -11.32
C HIS A 693 6.34 6.34 -10.56
N VAL A 694 6.57 5.05 -10.80
CA VAL A 694 7.67 4.30 -10.16
C VAL A 694 8.94 4.38 -11.02
N ASP A 695 8.79 4.36 -12.34
CA ASP A 695 9.92 4.30 -13.26
C ASP A 695 10.74 5.61 -13.29
N ILE A 696 10.15 6.72 -12.83
CA ILE A 696 10.84 8.01 -12.66
C ILE A 696 12.12 7.90 -11.79
N LEU A 697 12.20 6.91 -10.90
CA LEU A 697 13.41 6.64 -10.11
C LEU A 697 14.56 6.08 -10.96
N GLY A 698 14.28 5.53 -12.14
CA GLY A 698 15.26 5.13 -13.15
C GLY A 698 15.48 6.17 -14.25
N ASN A 699 14.82 7.33 -14.17
CA ASN A 699 14.96 8.39 -15.16
C ASN A 699 16.34 9.05 -15.05
N PHE A 700 17.03 9.16 -16.18
CA PHE A 700 18.40 9.67 -16.22
C PHE A 700 18.48 11.14 -15.82
N GLN A 701 17.53 11.98 -16.26
CA GLN A 701 17.56 13.40 -15.93
C GLN A 701 17.25 13.63 -14.45
N VAL A 702 16.27 12.90 -13.89
CA VAL A 702 15.97 12.94 -12.44
C VAL A 702 17.21 12.55 -11.64
N THR A 703 17.92 11.52 -12.10
CA THR A 703 19.15 11.06 -11.45
C THR A 703 20.26 12.10 -11.55
N LYS A 704 20.48 12.73 -12.72
CA LYS A 704 21.45 13.84 -12.87
C LYS A 704 21.14 14.98 -11.91
N ASP A 705 19.87 15.37 -11.84
CA ASP A 705 19.41 16.48 -11.02
C ASP A 705 19.60 16.16 -9.52
N LEU A 706 19.24 14.94 -9.08
CA LEU A 706 19.50 14.48 -7.71
C LEU A 706 20.99 14.46 -7.37
N LEU A 707 21.83 13.92 -8.27
CA LEU A 707 23.27 13.85 -8.07
C LEU A 707 23.91 15.24 -7.95
N ALA A 708 23.42 16.22 -8.70
CA ALA A 708 23.84 17.62 -8.57
C ALA A 708 23.48 18.19 -7.19
N ILE A 709 22.28 17.90 -6.67
CA ILE A 709 21.84 18.35 -5.35
C ILE A 709 22.73 17.78 -4.25
N VAL A 710 22.93 16.45 -4.24
CA VAL A 710 23.68 15.78 -3.14
C VAL A 710 25.18 16.07 -3.17
N ALA A 711 25.73 16.36 -4.36
CA ALA A 711 27.12 16.82 -4.53
C ALA A 711 27.31 18.32 -4.21
N GLY A 712 26.24 19.05 -3.86
CA GLY A 712 26.28 20.48 -3.54
C GLY A 712 26.56 21.38 -4.72
N ARG A 713 26.14 20.98 -5.92
CA ARG A 713 26.19 21.75 -7.17
C ARG A 713 24.79 22.22 -7.56
N ASP A 714 23.98 22.51 -6.57
CA ASP A 714 22.54 22.70 -6.68
C ASP A 714 22.14 24.11 -7.16
N GLY A 715 23.08 24.81 -7.81
CA GLY A 715 22.90 26.08 -8.52
C GLY A 715 23.20 26.00 -10.02
N ASP A 716 23.81 24.92 -10.51
CA ASP A 716 24.16 24.75 -11.92
C ASP A 716 23.06 23.93 -12.64
N GLY A 717 22.24 24.58 -13.46
CA GLY A 717 21.28 23.89 -14.35
C GLY A 717 20.01 23.30 -13.69
N LEU A 718 19.78 23.56 -12.39
CA LEU A 718 18.58 23.17 -11.65
C LEU A 718 17.51 24.29 -11.59
N GLU A 719 17.32 25.00 -12.69
CA GLU A 719 16.29 26.05 -12.78
C GLU A 719 14.87 25.46 -12.86
N GLU A 720 13.86 26.29 -12.61
CA GLU A 720 12.46 25.88 -12.72
C GLU A 720 12.13 25.52 -14.19
N GLN A 721 11.57 24.33 -14.41
CA GLN A 721 11.18 23.81 -15.71
C GLN A 721 9.75 23.27 -15.63
N ILE A 722 8.83 23.97 -16.29
CA ILE A 722 7.41 23.61 -16.36
C ILE A 722 7.01 23.57 -17.83
N SER A 723 6.54 22.41 -18.27
CA SER A 723 6.11 22.07 -19.62
C SER A 723 4.61 21.78 -19.73
N SER A 724 3.97 21.42 -18.61
CA SER A 724 2.56 21.08 -18.52
C SER A 724 1.67 22.31 -18.36
N LYS A 725 0.35 22.09 -18.37
CA LYS A 725 -0.66 23.12 -18.12
C LYS A 725 -0.90 23.40 -16.63
N ILE A 726 -0.03 22.92 -15.73
CA ILE A 726 -0.24 23.06 -14.28
C ILE A 726 -0.45 24.51 -13.82
N ARG A 727 0.23 25.49 -14.45
CA ARG A 727 0.02 26.92 -14.12
C ARG A 727 -1.40 27.39 -14.46
N GLU A 728 -1.95 26.92 -15.57
CA GLU A 728 -3.34 27.20 -15.97
C GLU A 728 -4.33 26.54 -14.99
N TYR A 729 -4.10 25.28 -14.64
CA TYR A 729 -4.97 24.55 -13.71
C TYR A 729 -4.93 25.17 -12.31
N SER A 730 -3.74 25.53 -11.84
CA SER A 730 -3.55 26.14 -10.51
C SER A 730 -4.24 27.49 -10.38
N ALA A 731 -4.34 28.27 -11.46
CA ALA A 731 -5.04 29.55 -11.46
C ALA A 731 -6.57 29.43 -11.30
N LYS A 732 -7.14 28.25 -11.59
CA LYS A 732 -8.58 27.95 -11.47
C LYS A 732 -8.94 27.31 -10.12
N VAL A 733 -7.95 26.99 -9.27
CA VAL A 733 -8.17 26.43 -7.93
C VAL A 733 -8.59 27.54 -6.95
N ASP A 734 -9.63 27.28 -6.15
CA ASP A 734 -10.24 28.25 -5.22
C ASP A 734 -9.62 28.17 -3.81
N LEU A 735 -8.39 28.68 -3.66
CA LEU A 735 -7.60 28.62 -2.41
C LEU A 735 -6.85 29.89 -2.01
#